data_AF-A0A944UGT7-F1
#
_entry.id   AF-A0A944UGT7-F1
#
_cell.length_a   1.000
_cell.length_b   1.000
_cell.length_c   1.000
_cell.angle_alpha   90.00
_cell.angle_beta   90.00
_cell.angle_gamma   90.00
#
_symmetry.space_group_name_H-M   'P 1'
#
loop_
_entity.id
_entity.type
_entity.pdbx_description
1 polymer ?
#
loop_
_entity_poly.entity_id
_entity_poly.type
_entity_poly.pdbx_seq_one_letter_code
_entity_poly.pdbx_strand_id
1 'polypeptide(L)'
;MNNARHLLCLFAYLLLSLKFANAAPNVAGVSGSISKTMSSASESNPTYAVVSAGLSGESVFSGQVASVTTSTISFETSSDSSEVTLNPFISGVFDELSRSPILTSSLTGSGVGDIVITFAGSGFTTAPEIIIDYPTDGDDQAFAVCTLNGSGGIASVVLKDSNGSTVTTSGSGYSDAPTVTVVGGAHLVKLTETGDDNEGRVFRITDNNETRLTLDITKLEAGESLSSVLQTDYSIEIVPAPTLGSVFGTTASELDLNPSSSNGSGTGADYVYLYINGNYYSFCFMPAGGGNDAGWYSPIYSGWGMVNDIILFPDEAFIIAKRTSGNLTLDFDGGVSLSDQEMKLPELGGAAVMNNPYGTDMLLGELIPSKAFGTSSVEFRPGSGDADTDADRLYFLVGVEWKQFYYKNGVNDSITKTATATARAGTDTGNGMQSTDVSLASGTISNLQSCTSTGGLSVDHNDSNHTLVTLNGTAPQVGFNITFGGVFGHKLSDNGDKELDVNGTEVTNGSGIKIFSGLIGTYEIMSRPSSSTVVVRKRRDVNFLSTGPRTWSTGQGGTGYNGNAKAYFVGGGSTTMAVATATVSSGAVTGFSFDNDNDESTKFDNENNKGAGYQYAPQVIISGGGWRKVGAANPNNVIQDGDILEATEGLVILRKNPGPDGNVGTSDDGKLTYFKPKNPFN
;
A
#
# COMPACT_ATOMS: atom_id res chain seq x y z
N MET A 1 -56.53 -31.33 -34.09
CA MET A 1 -56.18 -32.27 -35.19
C MET A 1 -54.68 -32.10 -35.39
N ASN A 2 -53.84 -32.95 -34.78
CA ASN A 2 -53.45 -34.31 -35.20
C ASN A 2 -52.60 -34.35 -36.48
N ASN A 3 -51.40 -34.92 -36.35
CA ASN A 3 -50.51 -35.47 -37.41
C ASN A 3 -49.98 -34.42 -38.41
N ALA A 4 -48.73 -33.93 -38.36
CA ALA A 4 -47.48 -34.40 -37.75
C ALA A 4 -46.90 -35.70 -38.34
N ARG A 5 -45.55 -35.83 -38.29
CA ARG A 5 -44.62 -36.88 -38.79
C ARG A 5 -44.02 -36.57 -40.20
N HIS A 6 -42.73 -36.81 -40.47
CA HIS A 6 -41.62 -37.48 -39.73
C HIS A 6 -40.28 -36.68 -39.93
N LEU A 7 -39.34 -36.52 -38.97
CA LEU A 7 -38.50 -37.50 -38.21
C LEU A 7 -37.30 -38.01 -39.08
N LEU A 8 -36.06 -38.25 -38.64
CA LEU A 8 -35.29 -38.29 -37.36
C LEU A 8 -33.86 -37.71 -37.68
N CYS A 9 -32.85 -37.46 -36.84
CA CYS A 9 -32.50 -37.81 -35.44
C CYS A 9 -31.50 -36.81 -34.83
N LEU A 10 -31.60 -36.52 -33.52
CA LEU A 10 -30.44 -36.48 -32.60
C LEU A 10 -30.96 -36.67 -31.15
N PHE A 11 -30.25 -37.42 -30.30
CA PHE A 11 -30.71 -37.75 -28.94
C PHE A 11 -29.55 -37.70 -27.94
N ALA A 12 -29.89 -37.35 -26.70
CA ALA A 12 -29.02 -36.97 -25.57
C ALA A 12 -27.69 -37.73 -25.36
N TYR A 13 -26.62 -36.96 -25.13
CA TYR A 13 -25.71 -37.01 -23.96
C TYR A 13 -25.17 -35.57 -23.81
N LEU A 14 -25.51 -34.79 -22.78
CA LEU A 14 -25.05 -34.88 -21.39
C LEU A 14 -23.52 -34.83 -21.26
N LEU A 15 -22.96 -33.64 -21.05
CA LEU A 15 -22.04 -33.36 -19.94
C LEU A 15 -21.81 -31.85 -19.75
N LEU A 16 -21.26 -31.50 -18.59
CA LEU A 16 -21.05 -30.13 -18.11
C LEU A 16 -19.98 -29.40 -18.94
N SER A 17 -20.38 -28.31 -19.61
CA SER A 17 -19.54 -27.10 -19.62
C SER A 17 -20.07 -26.14 -18.56
N LEU A 18 -19.76 -26.46 -17.29
CA LEU A 18 -19.70 -25.42 -16.27
C LEU A 18 -18.66 -24.42 -16.74
N LYS A 19 -19.10 -23.29 -17.30
CA LYS A 19 -18.24 -22.12 -17.30
C LYS A 19 -18.02 -21.78 -15.84
N PHE A 20 -16.85 -22.14 -15.31
CA PHE A 20 -16.30 -21.54 -14.11
C PHE A 20 -15.95 -20.08 -14.43
N ALA A 21 -16.99 -19.28 -14.64
CA ALA A 21 -17.03 -17.94 -14.11
C ALA A 21 -17.04 -18.07 -12.58
N ASN A 22 -15.89 -18.48 -12.04
CA ASN A 22 -15.40 -17.84 -10.83
C ASN A 22 -15.25 -16.37 -11.22
N ALA A 23 -16.35 -15.63 -11.12
CA ALA A 23 -16.21 -14.24 -10.75
C ALA A 23 -15.46 -14.31 -9.41
N ALA A 24 -14.15 -14.05 -9.45
CA ALA A 24 -13.48 -13.52 -8.29
C ALA A 24 -14.41 -12.41 -7.77
N PRO A 25 -14.66 -12.33 -6.45
CA PRO A 25 -15.36 -11.18 -5.94
C PRO A 25 -14.58 -9.97 -6.44
N ASN A 26 -15.23 -9.07 -7.19
CA ASN A 26 -14.64 -7.78 -7.52
C ASN A 26 -14.49 -7.03 -6.20
N VAL A 27 -13.40 -7.31 -5.49
CA VAL A 27 -12.77 -6.41 -4.56
C VAL A 27 -12.27 -5.27 -5.44
N ALA A 28 -13.20 -4.37 -5.78
CA ALA A 28 -12.84 -3.02 -6.09
C ALA A 28 -12.05 -2.54 -4.88
N GLY A 29 -10.71 -2.51 -5.01
CA GLY A 29 -9.85 -1.84 -4.06
C GLY A 29 -10.41 -0.44 -3.83
N VAL A 30 -10.33 0.06 -2.60
CA VAL A 30 -11.02 1.30 -2.22
C VAL A 30 -10.41 2.45 -3.02
N SER A 31 -11.03 2.77 -4.15
CA SER A 31 -10.54 3.81 -5.06
C SER A 31 -10.74 5.15 -4.37
N GLY A 32 -9.62 5.78 -4.04
CA GLY A 32 -9.57 7.07 -3.37
C GLY A 32 -8.91 8.08 -4.28
N SER A 33 -9.67 9.10 -4.68
CA SER A 33 -9.14 10.29 -5.34
C SER A 33 -8.48 11.19 -4.27
N ILE A 34 -7.16 11.28 -4.24
CA ILE A 34 -6.44 12.23 -3.38
C ILE A 34 -6.34 13.56 -4.12
N SER A 35 -7.27 14.47 -3.80
CA SER A 35 -7.21 15.87 -4.25
C SER A 35 -6.30 16.69 -3.34
N LYS A 36 -5.28 17.35 -3.93
CA LYS A 36 -4.34 18.20 -3.20
C LYS A 36 -4.24 19.59 -3.82
N THR A 37 -4.64 20.60 -3.05
CA THR A 37 -4.56 22.01 -3.48
C THR A 37 -3.32 22.69 -2.91
N MET A 38 -2.45 23.17 -3.80
CA MET A 38 -1.31 24.03 -3.49
C MET A 38 -1.67 25.50 -3.68
N SER A 39 -1.33 26.35 -2.71
CA SER A 39 -1.55 27.80 -2.80
C SER A 39 -0.62 28.50 -3.78
N SER A 40 -1.09 29.58 -4.40
CA SER A 40 -0.29 30.50 -5.24
C SER A 40 1.08 30.86 -4.64
N ALA A 41 2.12 30.81 -5.48
CA ALA A 41 3.53 30.95 -5.07
C ALA A 41 4.35 31.83 -6.04
N SER A 42 5.70 31.83 -5.92
CA SER A 42 6.62 32.51 -6.84
C SER A 42 7.98 31.82 -6.94
N GLU A 43 8.77 32.09 -7.99
CA GLU A 43 10.06 31.41 -8.23
C GLU A 43 11.08 31.62 -7.08
N SER A 44 10.95 32.73 -6.35
CA SER A 44 11.78 33.07 -5.19
C SER A 44 11.20 32.63 -3.84
N ASN A 45 9.93 32.21 -3.81
CA ASN A 45 9.26 31.69 -2.62
C ASN A 45 8.22 30.63 -3.06
N PRO A 46 8.69 29.43 -3.47
CA PRO A 46 7.81 28.34 -3.86
C PRO A 46 7.05 27.76 -2.67
N THR A 47 5.91 27.14 -2.96
CA THR A 47 5.24 26.22 -2.03
C THR A 47 5.41 24.79 -2.51
N TYR A 48 5.52 23.84 -1.59
CA TYR A 48 5.90 22.46 -1.90
C TYR A 48 4.81 21.46 -1.51
N ALA A 49 4.78 20.32 -2.18
CA ALA A 49 3.93 19.19 -1.86
C ALA A 49 4.66 17.87 -2.15
N VAL A 50 4.68 16.95 -1.19
CA VAL A 50 4.93 15.53 -1.48
C VAL A 50 3.63 14.91 -1.98
N VAL A 51 3.69 14.12 -3.05
CA VAL A 51 2.61 13.25 -3.58
C VAL A 51 3.25 12.02 -4.27
N SER A 52 2.48 10.97 -4.54
CA SER A 52 2.90 9.79 -5.29
C SER A 52 1.99 9.55 -6.50
N ALA A 53 2.39 8.67 -7.42
CA ALA A 53 1.59 8.31 -8.58
C ALA A 53 0.82 7.00 -8.31
N GLY A 54 -0.50 7.01 -8.49
CA GLY A 54 -1.28 5.78 -8.49
C GLY A 54 -0.96 4.92 -9.71
N LEU A 55 -1.09 3.60 -9.57
CA LEU A 55 -1.18 2.70 -10.74
C LEU A 55 -2.48 3.00 -11.48
N SER A 56 -2.35 3.48 -12.72
CA SER A 56 -3.45 3.94 -13.56
C SER A 56 -3.33 3.33 -14.97
N GLY A 57 -4.48 3.11 -15.60
CA GLY A 57 -4.60 2.32 -16.84
C GLY A 57 -5.01 0.87 -16.60
N GLU A 58 -5.46 0.20 -17.67
CA GLU A 58 -5.84 -1.22 -17.61
C GLU A 58 -4.62 -2.14 -17.63
N SER A 59 -4.75 -3.34 -17.07
CA SER A 59 -3.70 -4.36 -17.13
C SER A 59 -3.61 -4.96 -18.53
N VAL A 60 -2.44 -4.87 -19.16
CA VAL A 60 -2.16 -5.47 -20.48
C VAL A 60 -2.04 -7.00 -20.40
N PHE A 61 -1.85 -7.55 -19.19
CA PHE A 61 -1.95 -8.98 -18.89
C PHE A 61 -2.27 -9.16 -17.40
N SER A 62 -3.11 -10.15 -17.07
CA SER A 62 -3.30 -10.63 -15.69
C SER A 62 -3.31 -12.16 -15.69
N GLY A 63 -2.58 -12.78 -14.77
CA GLY A 63 -2.40 -14.24 -14.78
C GLY A 63 -1.43 -14.74 -13.70
N GLN A 64 -1.06 -16.01 -13.76
CA GLN A 64 -0.20 -16.66 -12.77
C GLN A 64 1.22 -16.89 -13.29
N VAL A 65 2.21 -16.75 -12.41
CA VAL A 65 3.62 -16.97 -12.74
C VAL A 65 3.92 -18.47 -12.83
N ALA A 66 4.41 -18.95 -13.98
CA ALA A 66 4.76 -20.36 -14.17
C ALA A 66 6.13 -20.70 -13.55
N SER A 67 7.12 -19.82 -13.67
CA SER A 67 8.44 -20.00 -13.06
C SER A 67 9.18 -18.70 -12.81
N VAL A 68 10.06 -18.71 -11.80
CA VAL A 68 10.86 -17.57 -11.33
C VAL A 68 12.34 -17.93 -11.33
N THR A 69 13.20 -16.98 -11.74
CA THR A 69 14.66 -17.10 -11.68
C THR A 69 15.25 -16.00 -10.79
N THR A 70 16.55 -15.70 -10.90
CA THR A 70 17.18 -14.58 -10.19
C THR A 70 16.62 -13.21 -10.58
N SER A 71 16.15 -13.06 -11.82
CA SER A 71 15.73 -11.75 -12.37
C SER A 71 14.70 -11.86 -13.51
N THR A 72 14.07 -13.02 -13.70
CA THR A 72 13.03 -13.21 -14.71
C THR A 72 11.84 -13.98 -14.16
N ILE A 73 10.66 -13.66 -14.65
CA ILE A 73 9.45 -14.48 -14.48
C ILE A 73 8.95 -14.96 -15.85
N SER A 74 8.37 -16.15 -15.88
CA SER A 74 7.88 -16.78 -17.11
C SER A 74 6.43 -17.23 -16.94
N PHE A 75 5.70 -17.31 -18.06
CA PHE A 75 4.26 -17.58 -18.13
C PHE A 75 3.98 -18.70 -19.13
N GLU A 76 2.89 -19.44 -18.92
CA GLU A 76 2.42 -20.44 -19.88
C GLU A 76 1.75 -19.78 -21.09
N THR A 77 1.91 -20.41 -22.27
CA THR A 77 1.16 -20.05 -23.48
C THR A 77 -0.25 -20.66 -23.43
N SER A 78 -1.23 -19.99 -24.02
CA SER A 78 -2.58 -20.53 -24.20
C SER A 78 -2.87 -20.83 -25.67
N SER A 79 -4.12 -21.16 -26.02
CA SER A 79 -4.54 -21.35 -27.41
C SER A 79 -5.97 -20.88 -27.62
N ASP A 80 -6.25 -20.32 -28.80
CA ASP A 80 -7.57 -19.84 -29.17
C ASP A 80 -8.53 -21.00 -29.58
N SER A 81 -9.76 -20.66 -29.96
CA SER A 81 -10.74 -21.63 -30.48
C SER A 81 -10.37 -22.28 -31.83
N SER A 82 -9.26 -21.86 -32.44
CA SER A 82 -8.74 -22.31 -33.72
C SER A 82 -7.44 -23.13 -33.57
N GLU A 83 -7.05 -23.46 -32.33
CA GLU A 83 -5.79 -24.12 -31.96
C GLU A 83 -4.52 -23.31 -32.30
N VAL A 84 -4.63 -21.99 -32.45
CA VAL A 84 -3.49 -21.07 -32.59
C VAL A 84 -2.91 -20.74 -31.22
N THR A 85 -1.59 -20.90 -31.06
CA THR A 85 -0.88 -20.50 -29.83
C THR A 85 -1.05 -19.01 -29.56
N LEU A 86 -1.56 -18.68 -28.39
CA LEU A 86 -1.63 -17.32 -27.87
C LEU A 86 -0.52 -17.12 -26.84
N ASN A 87 0.48 -16.33 -27.21
CA ASN A 87 1.53 -15.86 -26.33
C ASN A 87 1.00 -14.69 -25.48
N PRO A 88 1.40 -14.56 -24.21
CA PRO A 88 0.98 -13.44 -23.36
C PRO A 88 1.53 -12.07 -23.81
N PHE A 89 2.68 -12.02 -24.52
CA PHE A 89 3.31 -10.75 -24.92
C PHE A 89 3.81 -10.75 -26.38
N ILE A 90 3.93 -9.55 -26.97
CA ILE A 90 4.72 -9.31 -28.18
C ILE A 90 6.19 -9.15 -27.76
N SER A 91 7.13 -9.84 -28.39
CA SER A 91 8.55 -9.81 -27.98
C SER A 91 9.18 -8.43 -28.16
N GLY A 92 9.85 -7.91 -27.13
CA GLY A 92 10.66 -6.69 -27.19
C GLY A 92 9.86 -5.40 -27.38
N VAL A 93 8.71 -5.30 -26.71
CA VAL A 93 7.89 -4.07 -26.58
C VAL A 93 7.92 -3.47 -25.18
N PHE A 94 8.29 -4.24 -24.15
CA PHE A 94 8.53 -3.79 -22.79
C PHE A 94 10.04 -3.82 -22.51
N ASP A 95 10.73 -2.75 -22.88
CA ASP A 95 12.19 -2.61 -22.79
C ASP A 95 12.53 -1.28 -22.07
N GLU A 96 13.59 -1.28 -21.26
CA GLU A 96 13.91 -0.14 -20.39
C GLU A 96 14.40 1.14 -21.09
N LEU A 97 14.78 1.03 -22.37
CA LEU A 97 15.21 2.13 -23.23
C LEU A 97 14.08 2.61 -24.16
N SER A 98 12.94 1.90 -24.15
CA SER A 98 11.79 2.22 -24.98
C SER A 98 11.09 3.49 -24.49
N ARG A 99 10.87 4.41 -25.42
CA ARG A 99 10.22 5.71 -25.19
C ARG A 99 8.85 5.69 -25.83
N SER A 100 7.84 6.08 -25.07
CA SER A 100 6.43 6.08 -25.44
C SER A 100 6.19 7.06 -26.60
N PRO A 101 5.59 6.63 -27.71
CA PRO A 101 5.22 7.53 -28.80
C PRO A 101 4.01 8.38 -28.39
N ILE A 102 3.90 9.59 -28.94
CA ILE A 102 2.71 10.43 -28.81
C ILE A 102 1.99 10.38 -30.16
N LEU A 103 0.82 9.73 -30.17
CA LEU A 103 -0.04 9.59 -31.34
C LEU A 103 -1.31 10.43 -31.16
N THR A 104 -1.76 11.10 -32.23
CA THR A 104 -2.91 12.01 -32.17
C THR A 104 -3.88 11.67 -33.30
N SER A 105 -5.06 11.14 -32.97
CA SER A 105 -6.09 10.79 -33.95
C SER A 105 -6.81 12.03 -34.50
N SER A 106 -7.46 11.88 -35.65
CA SER A 106 -8.46 12.84 -36.14
C SER A 106 -9.55 12.13 -36.95
N LEU A 107 -10.77 12.67 -36.92
CA LEU A 107 -11.92 12.07 -37.61
C LEU A 107 -12.04 12.51 -39.07
N THR A 108 -12.39 11.58 -39.95
CA THR A 108 -12.97 11.87 -41.27
C THR A 108 -14.44 11.46 -41.26
N GLY A 109 -15.33 12.41 -41.02
CA GLY A 109 -16.73 12.11 -40.76
C GLY A 109 -16.91 11.53 -39.35
N SER A 110 -17.58 10.38 -39.24
CA SER A 110 -17.87 9.69 -37.97
C SER A 110 -16.91 8.53 -37.65
N GLY A 111 -15.76 8.46 -38.33
CA GLY A 111 -14.73 7.42 -38.17
C GLY A 111 -13.32 8.03 -38.20
N VAL A 112 -12.33 7.29 -37.69
CA VAL A 112 -10.94 7.75 -37.62
C VAL A 112 -10.37 7.85 -39.03
N GLY A 113 -9.83 9.02 -39.39
CA GLY A 113 -9.32 9.32 -40.73
C GLY A 113 -7.79 9.42 -40.83
N ASP A 114 -7.13 9.83 -39.75
CA ASP A 114 -5.66 9.90 -39.67
C ASP A 114 -5.18 9.73 -38.22
N ILE A 115 -3.94 9.29 -38.04
CA ILE A 115 -3.23 9.20 -36.76
C ILE A 115 -1.84 9.80 -36.93
N VAL A 116 -1.70 11.05 -36.48
CA VAL A 116 -0.46 11.82 -36.59
C VAL A 116 0.54 11.36 -35.54
N ILE A 117 1.79 11.17 -35.95
CA ILE A 117 2.91 10.88 -35.04
C ILE A 117 3.47 12.22 -34.55
N THR A 118 3.03 12.65 -33.36
CA THR A 118 3.49 13.88 -32.70
C THR A 118 4.87 13.67 -32.07
N PHE A 119 5.14 12.48 -31.53
CA PHE A 119 6.48 12.01 -31.15
C PHE A 119 6.61 10.52 -31.50
N ALA A 120 7.70 10.14 -32.15
CA ALA A 120 7.89 8.79 -32.68
C ALA A 120 8.22 7.72 -31.61
N GLY A 121 8.64 8.12 -30.41
CA GLY A 121 9.26 7.17 -29.48
C GLY A 121 10.61 6.63 -29.99
N SER A 122 11.14 5.63 -29.29
CA SER A 122 12.38 4.91 -29.66
C SER A 122 12.44 3.57 -28.91
N GLY A 123 13.42 2.73 -29.24
CA GLY A 123 13.79 1.54 -28.45
C GLY A 123 13.02 0.25 -28.77
N PHE A 124 11.81 0.35 -29.33
CA PHE A 124 11.05 -0.84 -29.74
C PHE A 124 11.84 -1.70 -30.74
N THR A 125 11.85 -3.03 -30.51
CA THR A 125 12.50 -3.98 -31.43
C THR A 125 11.50 -4.67 -32.36
N THR A 126 10.26 -4.84 -31.89
CA THR A 126 9.09 -5.27 -32.67
C THR A 126 8.07 -4.13 -32.68
N ALA A 127 7.30 -3.99 -33.76
CA ALA A 127 6.22 -3.00 -33.80
C ALA A 127 5.18 -3.27 -32.69
N PRO A 128 4.91 -2.33 -31.78
CA PRO A 128 3.92 -2.51 -30.73
C PRO A 128 2.49 -2.47 -31.29
N GLU A 129 1.54 -2.99 -30.51
CA GLU A 129 0.11 -2.90 -30.82
C GLU A 129 -0.40 -1.46 -30.61
N ILE A 130 -1.37 -1.07 -31.45
CA ILE A 130 -2.08 0.21 -31.34
C ILE A 130 -3.55 -0.08 -31.04
N ILE A 131 -3.98 0.28 -29.84
CA ILE A 131 -5.38 0.27 -29.43
C ILE A 131 -5.96 1.65 -29.72
N ILE A 132 -7.17 1.68 -30.25
CA ILE A 132 -7.97 2.90 -30.42
C ILE A 132 -9.26 2.68 -29.63
N ASP A 133 -9.71 3.68 -28.87
CA ASP A 133 -10.93 3.56 -28.06
C ASP A 133 -12.15 3.17 -28.90
N TYR A 134 -13.14 2.55 -28.24
CA TYR A 134 -14.44 2.27 -28.86
C TYR A 134 -15.19 3.56 -29.25
N PRO A 135 -16.04 3.51 -30.29
CA PRO A 135 -16.87 4.64 -30.68
C PRO A 135 -17.87 5.02 -29.58
N THR A 136 -18.29 6.29 -29.61
CA THR A 136 -19.28 6.87 -28.68
C THR A 136 -20.71 6.35 -28.89
N ASP A 137 -20.99 5.71 -30.02
CA ASP A 137 -22.22 4.97 -30.32
C ASP A 137 -21.89 3.78 -31.24
N GLY A 138 -22.56 2.64 -31.09
CA GLY A 138 -22.27 1.40 -31.81
C GLY A 138 -21.05 0.59 -31.33
N ASP A 139 -20.62 -0.37 -32.15
CA ASP A 139 -19.56 -1.36 -31.87
C ASP A 139 -18.48 -1.44 -32.97
N ASP A 140 -18.51 -0.53 -33.96
CA ASP A 140 -17.60 -0.48 -35.10
C ASP A 140 -16.28 0.24 -34.76
N GLN A 141 -15.45 -0.45 -33.97
CA GLN A 141 -14.14 0.04 -33.51
C GLN A 141 -13.16 0.29 -34.67
N ALA A 142 -12.37 1.37 -34.57
CA ALA A 142 -11.27 1.63 -35.49
C ALA A 142 -10.03 0.79 -35.17
N PHE A 143 -9.28 0.39 -36.21
CA PHE A 143 -8.06 -0.41 -36.10
C PHE A 143 -6.88 0.27 -36.80
N ALA A 144 -5.66 0.07 -36.29
CA ALA A 144 -4.43 0.56 -36.89
C ALA A 144 -3.25 -0.40 -36.65
N VAL A 145 -2.22 -0.30 -37.50
CA VAL A 145 -0.91 -0.96 -37.30
C VAL A 145 0.21 0.03 -37.58
N CYS A 146 1.39 -0.18 -36.97
CA CYS A 146 2.57 0.65 -37.22
C CYS A 146 3.74 -0.09 -37.85
N THR A 147 4.73 0.68 -38.31
CA THR A 147 6.07 0.20 -38.66
C THR A 147 7.12 1.00 -37.90
N LEU A 148 8.31 0.42 -37.70
CA LEU A 148 9.40 1.07 -36.96
C LEU A 148 10.48 1.67 -37.86
N ASN A 149 11.15 2.70 -37.35
CA ASN A 149 12.33 3.35 -37.92
C ASN A 149 13.63 2.70 -37.38
N GLY A 150 14.78 3.16 -37.89
CA GLY A 150 16.10 2.60 -37.53
C GLY A 150 16.56 2.84 -36.08
N SER A 151 15.79 3.57 -35.27
CA SER A 151 16.00 3.78 -33.82
C SER A 151 14.88 3.18 -32.97
N GLY A 152 14.04 2.30 -33.54
CA GLY A 152 12.94 1.65 -32.82
C GLY A 152 11.80 2.60 -32.45
N GLY A 153 11.63 3.72 -33.16
CA GLY A 153 10.44 4.58 -33.02
C GLY A 153 9.44 4.33 -34.15
N ILE A 154 8.18 4.70 -33.97
CA ILE A 154 7.13 4.60 -34.99
C ILE A 154 7.50 5.46 -36.21
N ALA A 155 7.56 4.83 -37.38
CA ALA A 155 7.86 5.45 -38.68
C ALA A 155 6.59 5.82 -39.47
N SER A 156 5.52 5.03 -39.31
CA SER A 156 4.21 5.28 -39.91
C SER A 156 3.13 4.51 -39.16
N VAL A 157 1.91 5.04 -39.16
CA VAL A 157 0.68 4.36 -38.70
C VAL A 157 -0.23 4.20 -39.91
N VAL A 158 -0.92 3.05 -40.01
CA VAL A 158 -1.78 2.71 -41.15
C VAL A 158 -3.10 2.15 -40.64
N LEU A 159 -4.20 2.83 -40.96
CA LEU A 159 -5.56 2.43 -40.60
C LEU A 159 -5.98 1.13 -41.30
N LYS A 160 -6.74 0.30 -40.57
CA LYS A 160 -7.20 -1.03 -40.96
C LYS A 160 -8.71 -1.18 -40.84
N ASP A 161 -9.31 -2.05 -41.64
CA ASP A 161 -10.66 -2.58 -41.35
C ASP A 161 -10.57 -3.80 -40.40
N SER A 162 -11.72 -4.31 -39.97
CA SER A 162 -11.83 -5.52 -39.13
C SER A 162 -11.30 -6.81 -39.78
N ASN A 163 -10.84 -6.75 -41.04
CA ASN A 163 -10.26 -7.86 -41.80
C ASN A 163 -8.75 -7.64 -42.05
N GLY A 164 -8.14 -6.60 -41.47
CA GLY A 164 -6.73 -6.26 -41.65
C GLY A 164 -6.38 -5.59 -43.00
N SER A 165 -7.37 -5.22 -43.81
CA SER A 165 -7.18 -4.48 -45.06
C SER A 165 -6.91 -3.00 -44.79
N THR A 166 -5.99 -2.39 -45.54
CA THR A 166 -5.68 -0.96 -45.37
C THR A 166 -6.78 -0.07 -45.92
N VAL A 167 -7.20 0.92 -45.13
CA VAL A 167 -8.30 1.86 -45.44
C VAL A 167 -7.88 3.31 -45.23
N THR A 168 -8.66 4.26 -45.76
CA THR A 168 -8.48 5.72 -45.54
C THR A 168 -9.35 6.27 -44.41
N THR A 169 -10.24 5.44 -43.85
CA THR A 169 -11.09 5.76 -42.70
C THR A 169 -11.45 4.44 -42.03
N SER A 170 -11.40 4.36 -40.71
CA SER A 170 -11.63 3.14 -39.93
C SER A 170 -12.62 3.38 -38.79
N GLY A 171 -13.44 2.36 -38.52
CA GLY A 171 -14.56 2.41 -37.57
C GLY A 171 -15.65 3.42 -37.93
N SER A 172 -16.71 3.44 -37.12
CA SER A 172 -17.77 4.44 -37.20
C SER A 172 -18.51 4.62 -35.87
N GLY A 173 -19.18 5.76 -35.69
CA GLY A 173 -19.92 6.11 -34.46
C GLY A 173 -19.17 7.03 -33.50
N TYR A 174 -17.99 7.53 -33.89
CA TYR A 174 -17.20 8.51 -33.15
C TYR A 174 -17.79 9.92 -33.30
N SER A 175 -18.12 10.60 -32.20
CA SER A 175 -18.44 12.04 -32.18
C SER A 175 -17.18 12.92 -32.12
N ASP A 176 -16.16 12.42 -31.42
CA ASP A 176 -14.91 13.11 -31.10
C ASP A 176 -13.71 12.19 -31.41
N ALA A 177 -12.51 12.76 -31.49
CA ALA A 177 -11.31 12.01 -31.85
C ALA A 177 -10.90 11.06 -30.68
N PRO A 178 -10.84 9.73 -30.88
CA PRO A 178 -10.58 8.77 -29.80
C PRO A 178 -9.14 8.76 -29.34
N THR A 179 -8.90 8.31 -28.10
CA THR A 179 -7.54 8.05 -27.60
C THR A 179 -6.87 6.96 -28.44
N VAL A 180 -5.54 7.07 -28.58
CA VAL A 180 -4.72 6.10 -29.28
C VAL A 180 -3.61 5.65 -28.33
N THR A 181 -3.75 4.42 -27.83
CA THR A 181 -2.86 3.82 -26.83
C THR A 181 -1.90 2.86 -27.53
N VAL A 182 -0.62 2.90 -27.15
CA VAL A 182 0.40 1.98 -27.68
C VAL A 182 0.80 0.98 -26.61
N VAL A 183 0.64 -0.31 -26.88
CA VAL A 183 0.94 -1.38 -25.92
C VAL A 183 2.44 -1.67 -25.94
N GLY A 184 3.18 -0.93 -25.12
CA GLY A 184 4.63 -1.04 -24.99
C GLY A 184 5.26 0.15 -24.25
N GLY A 185 6.58 0.15 -24.12
CA GLY A 185 7.31 1.11 -23.29
C GLY A 185 7.34 0.69 -21.83
N ALA A 186 7.51 1.65 -20.92
CA ALA A 186 7.65 1.41 -19.49
C ALA A 186 6.42 0.72 -18.87
N HIS A 187 6.63 -0.50 -18.34
CA HIS A 187 5.59 -1.31 -17.68
C HIS A 187 6.12 -1.90 -16.36
N LEU A 188 5.18 -2.19 -15.45
CA LEU A 188 5.45 -2.79 -14.14
C LEU A 188 4.76 -4.15 -14.03
N VAL A 189 5.43 -5.11 -13.39
CA VAL A 189 4.77 -6.26 -12.76
C VAL A 189 4.28 -5.82 -11.39
N LYS A 190 3.04 -6.16 -11.04
CA LYS A 190 2.44 -5.97 -9.71
C LYS A 190 2.04 -7.33 -9.15
N LEU A 191 2.43 -7.62 -7.91
CA LEU A 191 1.96 -8.81 -7.19
C LEU A 191 0.53 -8.59 -6.66
N THR A 192 -0.34 -9.58 -6.89
CA THR A 192 -1.77 -9.55 -6.51
C THR A 192 -2.24 -10.82 -5.81
N GLU A 193 -1.31 -11.61 -5.25
CA GLU A 193 -1.64 -12.83 -4.50
C GLU A 193 -2.19 -12.46 -3.12
N THR A 194 -3.49 -12.69 -2.92
CA THR A 194 -4.23 -12.15 -1.78
C THR A 194 -3.79 -12.73 -0.44
N GLY A 195 -3.26 -11.87 0.43
CA GLY A 195 -2.79 -12.23 1.77
C GLY A 195 -1.35 -12.74 1.83
N ASP A 196 -0.56 -12.62 0.75
CA ASP A 196 0.91 -12.65 0.86
C ASP A 196 1.43 -11.37 1.54
N ASP A 197 2.54 -11.46 2.26
CA ASP A 197 3.17 -10.28 2.88
C ASP A 197 3.63 -9.23 1.83
N ASN A 198 3.84 -9.61 0.57
CA ASN A 198 4.27 -8.73 -0.51
C ASN A 198 3.12 -8.24 -1.42
N GLU A 199 1.85 -8.49 -1.08
CA GLU A 199 0.70 -8.10 -1.92
C GLU A 199 0.73 -6.59 -2.24
N GLY A 200 0.66 -6.25 -3.54
CA GLY A 200 0.78 -4.89 -4.07
C GLY A 200 2.18 -4.47 -4.49
N ARG A 201 3.24 -5.20 -4.14
CA ARG A 201 4.64 -4.86 -4.48
C ARG A 201 4.89 -4.91 -5.99
N VAL A 202 5.70 -3.96 -6.49
CA VAL A 202 5.94 -3.76 -7.93
C VAL A 202 7.40 -3.91 -8.35
N PHE A 203 7.62 -4.36 -9.59
CA PHE A 203 8.92 -4.47 -10.25
C PHE A 203 8.88 -3.91 -11.66
N ARG A 204 9.89 -3.13 -12.07
CA ARG A 204 10.01 -2.61 -13.44
C ARG A 204 10.39 -3.73 -14.41
N ILE A 205 9.75 -3.79 -15.58
CA ILE A 205 10.17 -4.65 -16.68
C ILE A 205 11.30 -3.95 -17.44
N THR A 206 12.40 -4.67 -17.69
CA THR A 206 13.58 -4.15 -18.41
C THR A 206 13.78 -4.76 -19.80
N ASP A 207 13.24 -5.95 -20.03
CA ASP A 207 13.22 -6.66 -21.32
C ASP A 207 12.05 -7.67 -21.31
N ASN A 208 11.50 -8.00 -22.48
CA ASN A 208 10.53 -9.08 -22.62
C ASN A 208 10.71 -9.90 -23.90
N ASN A 209 10.33 -11.17 -23.81
CA ASN A 209 10.00 -11.98 -24.98
C ASN A 209 8.52 -12.42 -24.91
N GLU A 210 8.13 -13.33 -25.81
CA GLU A 210 6.77 -13.84 -25.95
C GLU A 210 6.16 -14.43 -24.66
N THR A 211 6.98 -15.00 -23.77
CA THR A 211 6.52 -15.74 -22.57
C THR A 211 7.27 -15.39 -21.28
N ARG A 212 8.24 -14.47 -21.33
CA ARG A 212 9.13 -14.13 -20.21
C ARG A 212 9.29 -12.62 -20.08
N LEU A 213 9.24 -12.13 -18.84
CA LEU A 213 9.63 -10.78 -18.45
C LEU A 213 10.97 -10.83 -17.70
N THR A 214 11.88 -9.92 -18.04
CA THR A 214 13.11 -9.63 -17.30
C THR A 214 12.85 -8.41 -16.43
N LEU A 215 13.21 -8.48 -15.15
CA LEU A 215 12.81 -7.49 -14.14
C LEU A 215 14.01 -6.76 -13.54
N ASP A 216 13.81 -5.48 -13.20
CA ASP A 216 14.70 -4.71 -12.36
C ASP A 216 14.59 -5.19 -10.90
N ILE A 217 15.64 -5.86 -10.43
CA ILE A 217 15.73 -6.40 -9.08
C ILE A 217 16.41 -5.45 -8.07
N THR A 218 16.70 -4.20 -8.44
CA THR A 218 17.33 -3.22 -7.51
C THR A 218 16.42 -2.79 -6.35
N LYS A 219 15.12 -3.13 -6.40
CA LYS A 219 14.14 -2.95 -5.30
C LYS A 219 14.00 -4.16 -4.35
N LEU A 220 14.83 -5.19 -4.49
CA LEU A 220 14.93 -6.27 -3.51
C LEU A 220 15.71 -5.83 -2.26
N GLU A 221 15.36 -6.34 -1.09
CA GLU A 221 16.11 -6.13 0.14
C GLU A 221 17.49 -6.80 0.12
N ALA A 222 18.39 -6.32 0.99
CA ALA A 222 19.69 -6.95 1.19
C ALA A 222 19.61 -8.39 1.76
N GLY A 223 19.67 -9.37 0.85
CA GLY A 223 19.61 -10.80 1.16
C GLY A 223 18.34 -11.49 0.67
N GLU A 224 17.41 -10.72 0.10
CA GLU A 224 16.20 -11.21 -0.54
C GLU A 224 16.47 -11.75 -1.96
N SER A 225 15.54 -12.53 -2.49
CA SER A 225 15.55 -13.05 -3.86
C SER A 225 14.23 -12.75 -4.56
N LEU A 226 14.22 -12.65 -5.90
CA LEU A 226 12.97 -12.54 -6.64
C LEU A 226 12.02 -13.72 -6.33
N SER A 227 12.60 -14.92 -6.15
CA SER A 227 11.93 -16.16 -5.72
C SER A 227 11.38 -16.20 -4.29
N SER A 228 11.62 -15.17 -3.47
CA SER A 228 11.00 -15.03 -2.13
C SER A 228 9.90 -13.96 -2.11
N VAL A 229 9.69 -13.27 -3.23
CA VAL A 229 8.62 -12.26 -3.41
C VAL A 229 7.58 -12.77 -4.41
N LEU A 230 8.04 -13.23 -5.58
CA LEU A 230 7.23 -13.90 -6.58
C LEU A 230 7.54 -15.40 -6.53
N GLN A 231 6.51 -16.23 -6.55
CA GLN A 231 6.63 -17.70 -6.57
C GLN A 231 5.86 -18.27 -7.77
N THR A 232 6.03 -19.56 -8.05
CA THR A 232 5.15 -20.25 -9.01
C THR A 232 3.70 -20.24 -8.49
N ASP A 233 2.74 -20.17 -9.41
CA ASP A 233 1.30 -20.03 -9.20
C ASP A 233 0.84 -18.69 -8.58
N TYR A 234 1.75 -17.76 -8.21
CA TYR A 234 1.36 -16.43 -7.69
C TYR A 234 0.67 -15.58 -8.77
N SER A 235 -0.42 -14.93 -8.38
CA SER A 235 -1.25 -14.06 -9.21
C SER A 235 -0.59 -12.69 -9.40
N ILE A 236 -0.40 -12.25 -10.65
CA ILE A 236 0.18 -10.95 -10.99
C ILE A 236 -0.67 -10.19 -12.02
N GLU A 237 -0.42 -8.88 -12.08
CA GLU A 237 -0.88 -7.97 -13.15
C GLU A 237 0.32 -7.29 -13.81
N ILE A 238 0.25 -7.10 -15.12
CA ILE A 238 1.18 -6.28 -15.90
C ILE A 238 0.45 -5.00 -16.26
N VAL A 239 0.97 -3.87 -15.80
CA VAL A 239 0.32 -2.55 -15.94
C VAL A 239 1.29 -1.54 -16.57
N PRO A 240 0.79 -0.53 -17.30
CA PRO A 240 1.59 0.62 -17.69
C PRO A 240 2.27 1.26 -16.46
N ALA A 241 3.53 1.65 -16.59
CA ALA A 241 4.20 2.40 -15.54
C ALA A 241 3.71 3.86 -15.57
N PRO A 242 3.34 4.47 -14.44
CA PRO A 242 3.15 5.91 -14.38
C PRO A 242 4.48 6.61 -14.72
N THR A 243 4.44 7.70 -15.47
CA THR A 243 5.63 8.45 -15.92
C THR A 243 5.41 9.95 -15.77
N LEU A 244 6.47 10.77 -15.83
CA LEU A 244 6.34 12.24 -15.88
C LEU A 244 5.36 12.70 -16.97
N GLY A 245 5.42 12.08 -18.16
CA GLY A 245 4.52 12.37 -19.26
C GLY A 245 3.08 11.94 -19.02
N SER A 246 2.86 10.72 -18.50
CA SER A 246 1.49 10.20 -18.31
C SER A 246 0.77 10.75 -17.08
N VAL A 247 1.50 11.23 -16.06
CA VAL A 247 0.93 11.77 -14.80
C VAL A 247 0.75 13.29 -14.85
N PHE A 248 1.55 14.03 -15.63
CA PHE A 248 1.49 15.49 -15.70
C PHE A 248 1.28 16.08 -17.11
N GLY A 249 1.00 15.22 -18.09
CA GLY A 249 0.80 15.61 -19.49
C GLY A 249 2.06 15.57 -20.35
N THR A 250 1.87 15.21 -21.61
CA THR A 250 2.89 15.12 -22.67
C THR A 250 2.88 16.31 -23.62
N THR A 251 1.76 17.03 -23.73
CA THR A 251 1.64 18.29 -24.49
C THR A 251 1.26 19.47 -23.59
N ALA A 252 1.51 20.69 -24.06
CA ALA A 252 1.20 21.93 -23.33
C ALA A 252 -0.31 22.16 -23.07
N SER A 253 -1.19 21.34 -23.67
CA SER A 253 -2.64 21.33 -23.44
C SER A 253 -3.09 20.36 -22.34
N GLU A 254 -2.20 19.48 -21.88
CA GLU A 254 -2.49 18.44 -20.85
C GLU A 254 -1.96 18.83 -19.46
N LEU A 255 -1.30 19.99 -19.31
CA LEU A 255 -0.58 20.34 -18.08
C LEU A 255 -1.44 21.13 -17.09
N ASP A 256 -1.58 20.62 -15.87
CA ASP A 256 -1.98 21.43 -14.71
C ASP A 256 -0.82 22.28 -14.17
N LEU A 257 0.43 21.81 -14.34
CA LEU A 257 1.65 22.49 -13.94
C LEU A 257 2.06 23.54 -14.98
N ASN A 258 2.43 24.76 -14.55
CA ASN A 258 2.85 25.78 -15.52
C ASN A 258 4.15 25.38 -16.24
N PRO A 259 4.18 25.43 -17.57
CA PRO A 259 5.37 25.11 -18.36
C PRO A 259 6.39 26.25 -18.33
N SER A 260 7.62 25.93 -18.75
CA SER A 260 8.67 26.92 -18.93
C SER A 260 8.36 27.95 -20.02
N SER A 261 8.81 29.18 -19.80
CA SER A 261 8.77 30.26 -20.78
C SER A 261 9.61 30.00 -22.05
N SER A 262 10.58 29.08 -22.02
CA SER A 262 11.37 28.70 -23.20
C SER A 262 12.07 27.35 -23.06
N ASN A 263 12.34 26.67 -24.18
CA ASN A 263 13.23 25.52 -24.21
C ASN A 263 14.63 25.86 -23.64
N GLY A 264 15.22 24.92 -22.90
CA GLY A 264 16.52 25.12 -22.25
C GLY A 264 16.51 26.05 -21.02
N SER A 265 15.34 26.39 -20.48
CA SER A 265 15.19 27.19 -19.25
C SER A 265 14.15 26.59 -18.31
N GLY A 266 14.27 26.86 -17.02
CA GLY A 266 13.23 26.59 -16.01
C GLY A 266 12.46 27.83 -15.54
N THR A 267 12.71 29.00 -16.14
CA THR A 267 12.03 30.26 -15.79
C THR A 267 10.55 30.21 -16.17
N GLY A 268 9.67 30.59 -15.26
CA GLY A 268 8.22 30.53 -15.40
C GLY A 268 7.59 29.15 -15.14
N ALA A 269 8.38 28.09 -14.96
CA ALA A 269 7.85 26.74 -14.77
C ALA A 269 7.60 26.37 -13.30
N ASP A 270 6.54 25.60 -13.05
CA ASP A 270 6.44 24.78 -11.83
C ASP A 270 7.35 23.53 -11.99
N TYR A 271 7.89 23.00 -10.88
CA TYR A 271 8.90 21.92 -10.91
C TYR A 271 8.38 20.64 -10.25
N VAL A 272 8.79 19.49 -10.79
CA VAL A 272 8.72 18.17 -10.12
C VAL A 272 10.15 17.78 -9.73
N TYR A 273 10.37 17.29 -8.51
CA TYR A 273 11.65 16.79 -8.03
C TYR A 273 11.58 15.28 -7.77
N LEU A 274 12.44 14.53 -8.47
CA LEU A 274 12.57 13.07 -8.31
C LEU A 274 13.92 12.74 -7.68
N TYR A 275 13.96 11.69 -6.84
CA TYR A 275 15.20 11.18 -6.28
C TYR A 275 15.80 10.12 -7.20
N ILE A 276 16.96 10.40 -7.79
CA ILE A 276 17.63 9.55 -8.77
C ILE A 276 19.11 9.47 -8.40
N ASN A 277 19.70 8.27 -8.38
CA ASN A 277 21.15 8.06 -8.24
C ASN A 277 21.82 8.95 -7.16
N GLY A 278 21.27 8.93 -5.95
CA GLY A 278 21.83 9.65 -4.79
C GLY A 278 21.44 11.13 -4.66
N ASN A 279 20.64 11.70 -5.57
CA ASN A 279 20.38 13.15 -5.61
C ASN A 279 18.93 13.49 -6.03
N TYR A 280 18.43 14.65 -5.61
CA TYR A 280 17.19 15.20 -6.14
C TYR A 280 17.45 16.00 -7.43
N TYR A 281 16.81 15.58 -8.51
CA TYR A 281 16.82 16.30 -9.79
C TYR A 281 15.48 17.01 -9.99
N SER A 282 15.52 18.28 -10.38
CA SER A 282 14.32 18.99 -10.82
C SER A 282 14.03 18.67 -12.29
N PHE A 283 12.75 18.69 -12.62
CA PHE A 283 12.18 18.53 -13.96
C PHE A 283 11.08 19.56 -14.15
N CYS A 284 10.92 20.03 -15.39
CA CYS A 284 9.82 20.88 -15.80
C CYS A 284 9.44 20.59 -17.25
N PHE A 285 8.19 20.89 -17.60
CA PHE A 285 7.78 20.91 -19.00
C PHE A 285 8.44 22.10 -19.70
N MET A 286 9.02 21.87 -20.87
CA MET A 286 9.56 22.91 -21.75
C MET A 286 8.87 22.87 -23.12
N PRO A 287 8.50 24.03 -23.69
CA PRO A 287 7.95 24.10 -25.04
C PRO A 287 9.04 23.76 -26.09
N ALA A 288 8.61 23.36 -27.29
CA ALA A 288 9.51 23.09 -28.40
C ALA A 288 10.35 24.32 -28.78
N GLY A 289 11.64 24.12 -29.08
CA GLY A 289 12.54 25.22 -29.42
C GLY A 289 14.01 24.79 -29.48
N GLY A 290 14.84 25.56 -30.18
CA GLY A 290 16.29 25.31 -30.28
C GLY A 290 16.70 24.05 -31.04
N GLY A 291 15.75 23.32 -31.64
CA GLY A 291 15.97 21.99 -32.23
C GLY A 291 15.54 20.82 -31.33
N ASN A 292 14.98 21.13 -30.14
CA ASN A 292 14.36 20.17 -29.24
C ASN A 292 12.82 20.24 -29.36
N ASP A 293 12.17 19.10 -29.13
CA ASP A 293 10.71 18.96 -29.06
C ASP A 293 10.13 19.56 -27.77
N ALA A 294 8.80 19.48 -27.60
CA ALA A 294 8.12 19.83 -26.35
C ALA A 294 8.00 18.60 -25.45
N GLY A 295 8.21 18.79 -24.14
CA GLY A 295 8.15 17.68 -23.18
C GLY A 295 8.81 18.02 -21.85
N TRP A 296 9.03 16.99 -21.03
CA TRP A 296 9.73 17.09 -19.74
C TRP A 296 11.24 17.08 -19.92
N TYR A 297 11.92 18.00 -19.24
CA TYR A 297 13.38 18.16 -19.24
C TYR A 297 13.89 18.52 -17.84
N SER A 298 15.13 18.14 -17.51
CA SER A 298 15.79 18.69 -16.33
C SER A 298 16.47 20.03 -16.65
N PRO A 299 16.09 21.16 -16.02
CA PRO A 299 16.70 22.46 -16.28
C PRO A 299 18.14 22.59 -15.75
N ILE A 300 18.58 21.64 -14.93
CA ILE A 300 19.95 21.56 -14.39
C ILE A 300 20.83 20.49 -15.09
N TYR A 301 20.23 19.49 -15.75
CA TYR A 301 20.93 18.41 -16.46
C TYR A 301 20.36 18.21 -17.88
N SER A 302 20.51 19.23 -18.73
CA SER A 302 20.03 19.23 -20.12
C SER A 302 20.62 18.10 -21.00
N GLY A 303 21.74 17.51 -20.60
CA GLY A 303 22.36 16.36 -21.29
C GLY A 303 21.54 15.07 -21.27
N TRP A 304 20.46 14.99 -20.49
CA TRP A 304 19.51 13.87 -20.53
C TRP A 304 18.49 13.96 -21.67
N GLY A 305 18.36 15.14 -22.31
CA GLY A 305 17.36 15.38 -23.34
C GLY A 305 15.92 15.37 -22.78
N MET A 306 14.96 15.03 -23.65
CA MET A 306 13.56 14.85 -23.24
C MET A 306 13.42 13.59 -22.39
N VAL A 307 12.60 13.64 -21.34
CA VAL A 307 12.51 12.60 -20.30
C VAL A 307 11.07 12.38 -19.82
N ASN A 308 10.10 12.43 -20.76
CA ASN A 308 8.70 12.09 -20.49
C ASN A 308 8.56 10.71 -19.83
N ASP A 309 9.39 9.75 -20.25
CA ASP A 309 9.34 8.34 -19.89
C ASP A 309 9.98 7.98 -18.53
N ILE A 310 10.41 8.95 -17.72
CA ILE A 310 10.90 8.65 -16.37
C ILE A 310 9.72 8.14 -15.54
N ILE A 311 9.85 6.90 -15.06
CA ILE A 311 8.87 6.21 -14.22
C ILE A 311 8.71 6.94 -12.88
N LEU A 312 7.46 7.13 -12.49
CA LEU A 312 7.03 7.53 -11.16
C LEU A 312 6.50 6.26 -10.47
N PHE A 313 7.35 5.62 -9.68
CA PHE A 313 6.99 4.37 -9.00
C PHE A 313 5.88 4.60 -7.98
N PRO A 314 4.88 3.69 -7.85
CA PRO A 314 3.78 3.85 -6.89
C PRO A 314 4.20 3.61 -5.43
N ASP A 315 5.28 2.87 -5.19
CA ASP A 315 5.90 2.69 -3.88
C ASP A 315 6.84 3.84 -3.49
N GLU A 316 6.91 4.91 -4.30
CA GLU A 316 7.75 6.08 -4.09
C GLU A 316 6.94 7.37 -4.29
N ALA A 317 7.39 8.46 -3.66
CA ALA A 317 6.80 9.77 -3.84
C ALA A 317 7.79 10.76 -4.46
N PHE A 318 7.27 11.91 -4.86
CA PHE A 318 8.01 13.00 -5.47
C PHE A 318 7.56 14.35 -4.90
N ILE A 319 8.44 15.35 -4.99
CA ILE A 319 8.18 16.68 -4.44
C ILE A 319 7.82 17.63 -5.58
N ILE A 320 6.59 18.11 -5.61
CA ILE A 320 6.15 19.18 -6.50
C ILE A 320 6.46 20.53 -5.84
N ALA A 321 6.95 21.48 -6.62
CA ALA A 321 7.15 22.86 -6.21
C ALA A 321 6.33 23.78 -7.14
N LYS A 322 5.27 24.38 -6.59
CA LYS A 322 4.56 25.49 -7.22
C LYS A 322 5.47 26.71 -7.12
N ARG A 323 5.88 27.25 -8.27
CA ARG A 323 6.80 28.37 -8.44
C ARG A 323 6.11 29.57 -9.11
N THR A 324 4.81 29.45 -9.37
CA THR A 324 4.02 30.42 -10.14
C THR A 324 2.75 30.85 -9.40
N SER A 325 2.15 31.95 -9.85
CA SER A 325 0.89 32.47 -9.31
C SER A 325 -0.32 31.57 -9.59
N GLY A 326 -1.41 31.79 -8.86
CA GLY A 326 -2.62 30.98 -8.93
C GLY A 326 -2.49 29.69 -8.14
N ASN A 327 -3.59 29.22 -7.56
CA ASN A 327 -3.61 27.92 -6.90
C ASN A 327 -3.54 26.80 -7.96
N LEU A 328 -2.96 25.68 -7.56
CA LEU A 328 -2.97 24.43 -8.32
C LEU A 328 -3.78 23.42 -7.51
N THR A 329 -4.65 22.66 -8.17
CA THR A 329 -5.26 21.45 -7.60
C THR A 329 -4.77 20.29 -8.45
N LEU A 330 -4.31 19.23 -7.80
CA LEU A 330 -3.91 17.98 -8.42
C LEU A 330 -4.78 16.87 -7.86
N ASP A 331 -5.41 16.11 -8.74
CA ASP A 331 -6.28 14.99 -8.37
C ASP A 331 -5.57 13.69 -8.77
N PHE A 332 -5.21 12.88 -7.77
CA PHE A 332 -4.53 11.59 -7.97
C PHE A 332 -5.50 10.44 -7.68
N ASP A 333 -5.94 9.73 -8.71
CA ASP A 333 -6.74 8.52 -8.57
C ASP A 333 -5.85 7.29 -8.31
N GLY A 334 -6.25 6.47 -7.33
CA GLY A 334 -5.55 5.23 -7.00
C GLY A 334 -6.34 4.33 -6.05
N GLY A 335 -5.86 3.11 -5.84
CA GLY A 335 -6.41 2.20 -4.83
C GLY A 335 -5.77 2.45 -3.46
N VAL A 336 -6.57 2.80 -2.46
CA VAL A 336 -6.13 2.85 -1.06
C VAL A 336 -6.12 1.44 -0.49
N SER A 337 -4.98 0.99 -0.01
CA SER A 337 -4.86 -0.32 0.64
C SER A 337 -5.38 -0.28 2.08
N LEU A 338 -5.95 -1.41 2.52
CA LEU A 338 -6.37 -1.66 3.90
C LEU A 338 -5.39 -2.58 4.66
N SER A 339 -4.38 -3.14 4.00
CA SER A 339 -3.31 -3.92 4.62
C SER A 339 -2.13 -3.04 5.05
N ASP A 340 -1.38 -3.48 6.07
CA ASP A 340 -0.17 -2.79 6.53
C ASP A 340 0.84 -2.69 5.36
N GLN A 341 1.15 -1.46 4.92
CA GLN A 341 1.99 -1.17 3.74
C GLN A 341 3.48 -1.12 4.09
N GLU A 342 4.34 -1.41 3.12
CA GLU A 342 5.80 -1.37 3.27
C GLU A 342 6.39 0.01 3.00
N MET A 343 7.17 0.52 3.95
CA MET A 343 7.91 1.78 3.84
C MET A 343 9.40 1.53 3.63
N LYS A 344 10.00 2.26 2.70
CA LYS A 344 11.39 2.09 2.23
C LYS A 344 12.42 2.76 3.15
N LEU A 345 13.32 1.99 3.76
CA LEU A 345 14.55 2.48 4.37
C LEU A 345 15.69 2.35 3.33
N PRO A 346 16.19 3.46 2.74
CA PRO A 346 17.17 3.39 1.65
C PRO A 346 18.58 3.03 2.14
N GLU A 347 19.48 2.73 1.20
CA GLU A 347 20.91 2.54 1.46
C GLU A 347 21.61 3.80 1.99
N LEU A 348 22.80 3.66 2.57
CA LEU A 348 23.62 4.75 3.12
C LEU A 348 23.83 5.91 2.13
N GLY A 349 23.54 7.13 2.56
CA GLY A 349 23.56 8.33 1.72
C GLY A 349 22.32 8.45 0.82
N GLY A 350 21.47 7.42 0.78
CA GLY A 350 20.19 7.40 0.12
C GLY A 350 19.10 8.18 0.86
N ALA A 351 18.14 8.69 0.08
CA ALA A 351 16.90 9.22 0.58
C ALA A 351 15.70 8.49 -0.05
N ALA A 352 14.58 8.48 0.65
CA ALA A 352 13.30 7.99 0.16
C ALA A 352 12.22 9.02 0.51
N VAL A 353 11.54 9.55 -0.50
CA VAL A 353 10.29 10.30 -0.29
C VAL A 353 9.15 9.30 -0.28
N MET A 354 8.23 9.43 0.67
CA MET A 354 6.97 8.70 0.70
C MET A 354 5.83 9.66 1.00
N ASN A 355 4.67 9.47 0.37
CA ASN A 355 3.41 10.05 0.86
C ASN A 355 3.01 9.35 2.17
N ASN A 356 2.01 9.89 2.86
CA ASN A 356 1.31 9.15 3.90
C ASN A 356 0.64 7.90 3.28
N PRO A 357 1.04 6.66 3.65
CA PRO A 357 0.64 5.44 2.93
C PRO A 357 -0.81 5.03 3.19
N TYR A 358 -1.45 5.57 4.24
CA TYR A 358 -2.82 5.22 4.64
C TYR A 358 -3.85 6.34 4.36
N GLY A 359 -3.42 7.48 3.81
CA GLY A 359 -4.31 8.60 3.48
C GLY A 359 -5.07 9.18 4.69
N THR A 360 -4.51 9.05 5.89
CA THR A 360 -5.09 9.48 7.17
C THR A 360 -4.00 10.00 8.10
N ASP A 361 -4.33 10.88 9.04
CA ASP A 361 -3.35 11.41 10.00
C ASP A 361 -2.65 10.27 10.77
N MET A 362 -1.32 10.31 10.82
CA MET A 362 -0.45 9.32 11.50
C MET A 362 0.42 9.98 12.56
N LEU A 363 0.75 9.27 13.64
CA LEU A 363 1.73 9.75 14.61
C LEU A 363 3.17 9.39 14.18
N LEU A 364 4.12 10.30 14.40
CA LEU A 364 5.55 10.06 14.20
C LEU A 364 6.05 8.82 14.99
N GLY A 365 5.47 8.57 16.16
CA GLY A 365 5.73 7.40 16.99
C GLY A 365 5.17 6.07 16.45
N GLU A 366 4.34 6.09 15.42
CA GLU A 366 3.79 4.90 14.71
C GLU A 366 4.50 4.67 13.36
N LEU A 367 4.90 5.75 12.66
CA LEU A 367 5.53 5.69 11.32
C LEU A 367 6.71 4.73 11.22
N ILE A 368 7.65 4.75 12.18
CA ILE A 368 8.72 3.75 12.24
C ILE A 368 8.48 2.87 13.48
N PRO A 369 8.10 1.59 13.30
CA PRO A 369 7.88 0.68 14.42
C PRO A 369 9.13 0.57 15.30
N SER A 370 8.97 0.58 16.63
CA SER A 370 10.12 0.64 17.54
C SER A 370 11.07 -0.57 17.45
N LYS A 371 10.64 -1.67 16.82
CA LYS A 371 11.46 -2.85 16.47
C LYS A 371 12.45 -2.62 15.31
N ALA A 372 12.38 -1.49 14.62
CA ALA A 372 13.23 -1.15 13.48
C ALA A 372 14.37 -0.19 13.85
N PHE A 373 14.50 0.20 15.12
CA PHE A 373 15.61 1.02 15.61
C PHE A 373 16.78 0.17 16.10
N GLY A 374 18.01 0.58 15.77
CA GLY A 374 19.23 -0.15 16.13
C GLY A 374 20.47 0.38 15.41
N THR A 375 21.50 -0.45 15.24
CA THR A 375 22.78 -0.04 14.61
C THR A 375 23.28 -0.97 13.52
N SER A 376 22.57 -2.06 13.21
CA SER A 376 22.87 -2.91 12.07
C SER A 376 22.58 -2.23 10.73
N SER A 377 23.04 -2.85 9.64
CA SER A 377 22.81 -2.38 8.27
C SER A 377 21.31 -2.27 7.89
N VAL A 378 20.40 -2.94 8.61
CA VAL A 378 18.96 -3.00 8.29
C VAL A 378 18.07 -2.28 9.32
N GLU A 379 18.64 -1.67 10.36
CA GLU A 379 17.88 -0.90 11.36
C GLU A 379 18.04 0.60 11.15
N PHE A 380 16.99 1.40 11.33
CA PHE A 380 17.04 2.87 11.36
C PHE A 380 17.91 3.32 12.54
N ARG A 381 18.91 4.16 12.30
CA ARG A 381 19.94 4.50 13.29
C ARG A 381 19.54 5.64 14.23
N PRO A 382 19.44 5.39 15.55
CA PRO A 382 19.30 6.43 16.55
C PRO A 382 20.55 7.31 16.63
N GLY A 383 20.33 8.61 16.88
CA GLY A 383 21.38 9.59 17.08
C GLY A 383 21.64 9.95 18.53
N SER A 384 22.89 10.28 18.83
CA SER A 384 23.30 10.89 20.10
C SER A 384 22.74 12.31 20.28
N GLY A 385 22.46 13.03 19.18
CA GLY A 385 21.86 14.37 19.20
C GLY A 385 21.63 15.00 17.83
N ASP A 386 21.20 16.27 17.84
CA ASP A 386 20.96 17.10 16.65
C ASP A 386 22.15 17.14 15.67
N ALA A 387 23.38 17.22 16.20
CA ALA A 387 24.61 17.34 15.44
C ALA A 387 25.22 15.99 14.98
N ASP A 388 24.59 14.87 15.31
CA ASP A 388 25.06 13.53 14.95
C ASP A 388 24.97 13.31 13.43
N THR A 389 26.11 13.14 12.77
CA THR A 389 26.17 12.99 11.30
C THR A 389 25.68 11.65 10.80
N ASP A 390 25.65 10.64 11.66
CA ASP A 390 25.49 9.23 11.30
C ASP A 390 24.07 8.73 11.62
N ALA A 391 23.36 9.48 12.47
CA ALA A 391 21.96 9.30 12.77
C ALA A 391 21.07 9.53 11.54
N ASP A 392 20.21 8.56 11.26
CA ASP A 392 19.20 8.69 10.21
C ASP A 392 18.22 9.82 10.56
N ARG A 393 17.77 10.54 9.53
CA ARG A 393 16.91 11.72 9.69
C ARG A 393 15.61 11.50 8.94
N LEU A 394 14.51 11.88 9.60
CA LEU A 394 13.17 11.86 9.02
C LEU A 394 12.67 13.31 8.96
N TYR A 395 12.05 13.69 7.85
CA TYR A 395 11.57 15.06 7.62
C TYR A 395 10.08 15.04 7.28
N PHE A 396 9.30 15.95 7.86
CA PHE A 396 7.94 16.28 7.41
C PHE A 396 7.95 17.60 6.64
N LEU A 397 7.26 17.66 5.51
CA LEU A 397 7.02 18.90 4.78
C LEU A 397 5.70 19.54 5.20
N VAL A 398 5.78 20.51 6.11
CA VAL A 398 4.63 21.24 6.63
C VAL A 398 4.50 22.56 5.88
N GLY A 399 3.84 22.51 4.72
CA GLY A 399 3.61 23.62 3.79
C GLY A 399 4.86 24.17 3.11
N VAL A 400 5.72 24.87 3.86
CA VAL A 400 7.04 25.36 3.43
C VAL A 400 8.16 25.10 4.45
N GLU A 401 7.85 24.62 5.66
CA GLU A 401 8.87 24.23 6.64
C GLU A 401 9.14 22.71 6.53
N TRP A 402 10.40 22.36 6.30
CA TRP A 402 10.88 21.00 6.50
C TRP A 402 11.19 20.78 7.99
N LYS A 403 10.23 20.24 8.77
CA LYS A 403 10.47 19.82 10.15
C LYS A 403 11.40 18.60 10.14
N GLN A 404 12.63 18.73 10.66
CA GLN A 404 13.59 17.63 10.74
C GLN A 404 13.56 16.92 12.10
N PHE A 405 13.56 15.59 12.09
CA PHE A 405 13.51 14.72 13.25
C PHE A 405 14.65 13.68 13.27
N TYR A 406 14.87 13.09 14.45
CA TYR A 406 15.68 11.89 14.66
C TYR A 406 15.17 11.10 15.86
N TYR A 407 15.46 9.80 15.89
CA TYR A 407 15.25 8.98 17.07
C TYR A 407 16.48 9.01 17.97
N LYS A 408 16.32 9.11 19.29
CA LYS A 408 17.42 9.29 20.25
C LYS A 408 18.01 7.95 20.73
N ASN A 409 19.33 7.84 20.65
CA ASN A 409 20.10 6.70 21.14
C ASN A 409 19.95 6.53 22.67
N GLY A 410 19.85 5.28 23.13
CA GLY A 410 19.65 4.89 24.51
C GLY A 410 18.22 5.03 25.02
N VAL A 411 17.23 5.32 24.16
CA VAL A 411 15.82 5.50 24.53
C VAL A 411 14.95 4.46 23.82
N ASN A 412 14.82 3.27 24.40
CA ASN A 412 14.03 2.16 23.86
C ASN A 412 14.38 1.75 22.42
N ASP A 413 15.64 1.94 22.04
CA ASP A 413 16.28 1.59 20.77
C ASP A 413 16.90 0.18 20.75
N SER A 414 16.34 -0.73 21.54
CA SER A 414 16.72 -2.15 21.58
C SER A 414 15.49 -3.05 21.71
N ILE A 415 14.32 -2.53 21.30
CA ILE A 415 13.06 -3.26 21.30
C ILE A 415 13.13 -4.37 20.26
N THR A 416 13.01 -5.62 20.72
CA THR A 416 12.91 -6.80 19.87
C THR A 416 11.46 -7.16 19.55
N LYS A 417 10.51 -6.61 20.31
CA LYS A 417 9.07 -6.76 20.08
C LYS A 417 8.32 -5.56 20.64
N THR A 418 7.66 -4.79 19.77
CA THR A 418 6.82 -3.66 20.19
C THR A 418 5.71 -4.13 21.12
N ALA A 419 5.43 -3.36 22.17
CA ALA A 419 4.28 -3.54 23.03
C ALA A 419 2.98 -3.20 22.27
N THR A 420 1.87 -3.76 22.73
CA THR A 420 0.53 -3.55 22.16
C THR A 420 -0.50 -3.56 23.28
N ALA A 421 -1.57 -2.79 23.12
CA ALA A 421 -2.70 -2.77 24.04
C ALA A 421 -3.98 -2.42 23.27
N THR A 422 -5.12 -2.62 23.92
CA THR A 422 -6.42 -2.09 23.50
C THR A 422 -6.95 -1.19 24.58
N ALA A 423 -7.82 -0.28 24.19
CA ALA A 423 -8.58 0.56 25.10
C ALA A 423 -10.08 0.26 24.99
N ARG A 424 -10.85 0.90 25.86
CA ARG A 424 -12.30 1.08 25.76
C ARG A 424 -12.62 2.58 25.81
N ALA A 425 -13.89 2.97 25.67
CA ALA A 425 -14.30 4.37 25.87
C ALA A 425 -13.88 4.87 27.27
N GLY A 426 -13.40 6.12 27.35
CA GLY A 426 -12.83 6.70 28.56
C GLY A 426 -13.86 6.91 29.68
N THR A 427 -13.49 6.55 30.91
CA THR A 427 -14.40 6.53 32.07
C THR A 427 -14.06 7.49 33.21
N ASP A 428 -13.06 8.37 33.04
CA ASP A 428 -12.89 9.55 33.92
C ASP A 428 -13.79 10.72 33.44
N THR A 429 -13.90 11.73 34.29
CA THR A 429 -14.61 12.99 34.12
C THR A 429 -14.42 13.59 32.72
N GLY A 430 -15.54 13.82 32.00
CA GLY A 430 -15.51 14.32 30.62
C GLY A 430 -15.23 13.23 29.57
N ASN A 431 -15.40 11.96 29.92
CA ASN A 431 -15.01 10.78 29.14
C ASN A 431 -13.51 10.80 28.81
N GLY A 432 -12.69 11.06 29.84
CA GLY A 432 -11.24 10.97 29.78
C GLY A 432 -10.74 9.54 30.02
N MET A 433 -9.58 9.22 29.48
CA MET A 433 -8.91 7.92 29.67
C MET A 433 -8.27 7.81 31.06
N GLN A 434 -8.31 6.62 31.64
CA GLN A 434 -7.57 6.27 32.86
C GLN A 434 -6.97 4.85 32.76
N SER A 435 -6.10 4.48 33.69
CA SER A 435 -5.34 3.22 33.65
C SER A 435 -6.20 1.94 33.65
N THR A 436 -7.45 2.03 34.10
CA THR A 436 -8.47 0.96 34.05
C THR A 436 -9.17 0.82 32.71
N ASP A 437 -8.98 1.77 31.78
CA ASP A 437 -9.56 1.81 30.43
C ASP A 437 -8.59 1.34 29.35
N VAL A 438 -7.42 0.83 29.75
CA VAL A 438 -6.39 0.27 28.87
C VAL A 438 -6.04 -1.15 29.33
N SER A 439 -5.80 -2.09 28.41
CA SER A 439 -5.45 -3.46 28.76
C SER A 439 -4.44 -4.08 27.82
N LEU A 440 -3.39 -4.70 28.37
CA LEU A 440 -2.41 -5.54 27.67
C LEU A 440 -2.44 -7.00 28.18
N ALA A 441 -3.54 -7.39 28.81
CA ALA A 441 -3.71 -8.71 29.42
C ALA A 441 -3.79 -9.82 28.36
N SER A 442 -3.27 -11.00 28.70
CA SER A 442 -3.31 -12.18 27.85
C SER A 442 -3.29 -13.46 28.68
N GLY A 443 -3.64 -14.58 28.05
CA GLY A 443 -3.69 -15.88 28.70
C GLY A 443 -4.17 -17.00 27.76
N THR A 444 -4.79 -18.03 28.34
CA THR A 444 -5.37 -19.16 27.57
C THR A 444 -6.84 -19.36 27.88
N ILE A 445 -7.59 -19.86 26.90
CA ILE A 445 -9.00 -20.24 27.03
C ILE A 445 -9.08 -21.64 27.66
N SER A 446 -10.06 -21.85 28.53
CA SER A 446 -10.35 -23.13 29.19
C SER A 446 -11.74 -23.70 28.91
N ASN A 447 -12.71 -22.91 28.43
CA ASN A 447 -14.01 -23.41 27.98
C ASN A 447 -14.71 -22.47 26.98
N LEU A 448 -15.64 -23.01 26.19
CA LEU A 448 -16.57 -22.26 25.33
C LEU A 448 -18.01 -22.78 25.52
N GLN A 449 -18.97 -21.89 25.78
CA GLN A 449 -20.38 -22.25 25.95
C GLN A 449 -21.30 -21.29 25.18
N SER A 450 -22.38 -21.81 24.59
CA SER A 450 -23.45 -20.98 24.03
C SER A 450 -24.14 -20.22 25.19
N CYS A 451 -24.39 -18.91 25.04
CA CYS A 451 -24.92 -18.09 26.13
C CYS A 451 -25.82 -16.95 25.62
N THR A 452 -26.63 -16.37 26.50
CA THR A 452 -27.29 -15.07 26.25
C THR A 452 -26.28 -13.93 26.21
N SER A 453 -26.65 -12.76 25.68
CA SER A 453 -25.74 -11.59 25.59
C SER A 453 -25.15 -11.13 26.93
N THR A 454 -25.82 -11.43 28.05
CA THR A 454 -25.34 -11.13 29.41
C THR A 454 -24.51 -12.26 30.03
N GLY A 455 -24.46 -13.45 29.40
CA GLY A 455 -23.69 -14.62 29.85
C GLY A 455 -24.51 -15.72 30.52
N GLY A 456 -25.83 -15.55 30.67
CA GLY A 456 -26.72 -16.59 31.20
C GLY A 456 -26.81 -17.80 30.27
N LEU A 457 -26.70 -19.00 30.84
CA LEU A 457 -26.64 -20.28 30.11
C LEU A 457 -28.02 -20.88 29.74
N SER A 458 -29.12 -20.18 30.03
CA SER A 458 -30.48 -20.58 29.63
C SER A 458 -30.75 -20.24 28.16
N VAL A 459 -30.03 -20.91 27.27
CA VAL A 459 -30.18 -20.86 25.80
C VAL A 459 -30.73 -22.20 25.34
N ASP A 460 -31.61 -22.20 24.32
CA ASP A 460 -31.96 -23.43 23.63
C ASP A 460 -30.76 -23.84 22.75
N HIS A 461 -30.04 -24.86 23.21
CA HIS A 461 -28.90 -25.48 22.54
C HIS A 461 -27.82 -24.46 22.08
N ASN A 462 -27.84 -24.04 20.81
CA ASN A 462 -26.92 -23.05 20.22
C ASN A 462 -27.65 -21.93 19.44
N ASP A 463 -28.90 -21.63 19.78
CA ASP A 463 -29.71 -20.60 19.11
C ASP A 463 -29.34 -19.15 19.48
N SER A 464 -28.15 -18.94 20.08
CA SER A 464 -27.63 -17.60 20.38
C SER A 464 -26.41 -17.26 19.54
N ASN A 465 -26.38 -16.02 19.05
CA ASN A 465 -25.24 -15.40 18.39
C ASN A 465 -24.11 -14.98 19.36
N HIS A 466 -24.03 -15.56 20.57
CA HIS A 466 -23.04 -15.22 21.59
C HIS A 466 -22.40 -16.44 22.23
N THR A 467 -21.10 -16.35 22.48
CA THR A 467 -20.31 -17.37 23.18
C THR A 467 -19.75 -16.79 24.48
N LEU A 468 -19.93 -17.55 25.56
CA LEU A 468 -19.26 -17.37 26.84
C LEU A 468 -17.89 -18.05 26.74
N VAL A 469 -16.83 -17.27 26.88
CA VAL A 469 -15.44 -17.74 26.83
C VAL A 469 -14.88 -17.72 28.25
N THR A 470 -14.45 -18.87 28.75
CA THR A 470 -13.75 -18.96 30.05
C THR A 470 -12.26 -18.77 29.86
N LEU A 471 -11.71 -17.79 30.58
CA LEU A 471 -10.35 -17.30 30.46
C LEU A 471 -9.52 -17.71 31.68
N ASN A 472 -8.36 -18.31 31.44
CA ASN A 472 -7.32 -18.46 32.44
C ASN A 472 -6.57 -17.13 32.56
N GLY A 473 -6.76 -16.44 33.70
CA GLY A 473 -6.28 -15.09 33.96
C GLY A 473 -7.40 -14.21 34.52
N THR A 474 -7.17 -12.89 34.58
CA THR A 474 -8.25 -11.94 34.88
C THR A 474 -8.91 -11.51 33.57
N ALA A 475 -10.20 -11.79 33.42
CA ALA A 475 -11.00 -11.33 32.29
C ALA A 475 -10.98 -9.79 32.18
N PRO A 476 -10.81 -9.19 30.99
CA PRO A 476 -10.94 -7.74 30.80
C PRO A 476 -12.36 -7.23 31.07
N GLN A 477 -12.56 -5.92 31.07
CA GLN A 477 -13.88 -5.30 31.25
C GLN A 477 -14.71 -5.31 29.95
N VAL A 478 -15.99 -4.96 30.08
CA VAL A 478 -16.89 -4.67 28.94
C VAL A 478 -16.36 -3.47 28.15
N GLY A 479 -16.51 -3.52 26.81
CA GLY A 479 -16.09 -2.49 25.86
C GLY A 479 -14.62 -2.55 25.43
N PHE A 480 -13.84 -3.52 25.91
CA PHE A 480 -12.52 -3.83 25.36
C PHE A 480 -12.65 -4.78 24.17
N ASN A 481 -11.75 -4.63 23.18
CA ASN A 481 -11.52 -5.63 22.15
C ASN A 481 -10.61 -6.76 22.66
N ILE A 482 -11.00 -8.01 22.40
CA ILE A 482 -10.23 -9.21 22.74
C ILE A 482 -9.99 -10.06 21.49
N THR A 483 -8.74 -10.44 21.28
CA THR A 483 -8.30 -11.29 20.18
C THR A 483 -8.11 -12.72 20.67
N PHE A 484 -8.67 -13.69 19.96
CA PHE A 484 -8.51 -15.12 20.22
C PHE A 484 -7.67 -15.80 19.13
N GLY A 485 -6.77 -16.70 19.53
CA GLY A 485 -5.84 -17.39 18.63
C GLY A 485 -5.74 -18.88 18.89
N GLY A 486 -5.59 -19.69 17.84
CA GLY A 486 -5.43 -21.14 17.94
C GLY A 486 -6.56 -21.85 18.71
N VAL A 487 -7.80 -21.37 18.53
CA VAL A 487 -9.01 -21.95 19.11
C VAL A 487 -9.45 -23.14 18.26
N PHE A 488 -9.65 -24.30 18.90
CA PHE A 488 -9.78 -25.58 18.21
C PHE A 488 -10.76 -26.49 18.95
N GLY A 489 -11.48 -27.32 18.20
CA GLY A 489 -12.45 -28.25 18.76
C GLY A 489 -13.10 -29.15 17.72
N HIS A 490 -14.03 -30.00 18.15
CA HIS A 490 -14.83 -30.79 17.22
C HIS A 490 -15.95 -29.92 16.61
N LYS A 491 -16.12 -29.94 15.29
CA LYS A 491 -17.13 -29.14 14.58
C LYS A 491 -18.54 -29.46 15.10
N LEU A 492 -19.32 -28.44 15.40
CA LEU A 492 -20.72 -28.57 15.78
C LEU A 492 -21.68 -28.58 14.58
N SER A 493 -22.82 -29.20 14.81
CA SER A 493 -24.09 -28.98 14.11
C SER A 493 -24.65 -27.57 14.38
N ASP A 494 -25.59 -27.09 13.56
CA ASP A 494 -26.16 -25.74 13.75
C ASP A 494 -26.87 -25.57 15.10
N ASN A 495 -27.62 -26.58 15.56
CA ASN A 495 -28.20 -26.59 16.91
C ASN A 495 -27.14 -26.75 18.02
N GLY A 496 -25.92 -27.19 17.70
CA GLY A 496 -24.79 -27.33 18.62
C GLY A 496 -24.90 -28.46 19.64
N ASP A 497 -25.81 -29.41 19.43
CA ASP A 497 -26.03 -30.59 20.28
C ASP A 497 -25.13 -31.76 19.90
N LYS A 498 -24.89 -31.90 18.59
CA LYS A 498 -24.08 -32.95 17.98
C LYS A 498 -22.82 -32.37 17.38
N GLU A 499 -21.78 -33.17 17.37
CA GLU A 499 -20.64 -32.91 16.49
C GLU A 499 -20.93 -33.43 15.09
N LEU A 500 -20.21 -32.93 14.09
CA LEU A 500 -20.33 -33.38 12.69
C LEU A 500 -19.12 -34.20 12.26
N ASP A 501 -19.34 -35.20 11.42
CA ASP A 501 -18.28 -35.93 10.70
C ASP A 501 -17.81 -35.17 9.43
N VAL A 502 -16.91 -35.79 8.66
CA VAL A 502 -16.35 -35.21 7.42
C VAL A 502 -17.41 -35.02 6.32
N ASN A 503 -18.52 -35.76 6.39
CA ASN A 503 -19.63 -35.72 5.45
C ASN A 503 -20.75 -34.76 5.91
N GLY A 504 -20.61 -34.12 7.08
CA GLY A 504 -21.65 -33.29 7.69
C GLY A 504 -22.75 -34.07 8.41
N THR A 505 -22.51 -35.34 8.74
CA THR A 505 -23.45 -36.19 9.49
C THR A 505 -23.29 -35.96 10.99
N GLU A 506 -24.41 -35.89 11.73
CA GLU A 506 -24.39 -35.82 13.19
C GLU A 506 -23.80 -37.09 13.83
N VAL A 507 -22.85 -36.91 14.75
CA VAL A 507 -22.18 -37.98 15.50
C VAL A 507 -22.14 -37.70 17.01
N THR A 508 -21.85 -38.74 17.79
CA THR A 508 -21.68 -38.65 19.25
C THR A 508 -20.46 -37.82 19.62
N ASN A 509 -20.60 -36.93 20.59
CA ASN A 509 -19.58 -35.97 20.99
C ASN A 509 -18.26 -36.66 21.39
N GLY A 510 -17.12 -36.07 21.01
CA GLY A 510 -15.80 -36.68 20.97
C GLY A 510 -15.45 -37.41 19.66
N SER A 511 -16.38 -37.51 18.71
CA SER A 511 -16.22 -38.26 17.45
C SER A 511 -16.23 -37.41 16.18
N GLY A 512 -16.56 -36.12 16.26
CA GLY A 512 -16.63 -35.26 15.09
C GLY A 512 -15.27 -34.91 14.48
N ILE A 513 -15.26 -34.36 13.27
CA ILE A 513 -14.05 -33.76 12.69
C ILE A 513 -13.60 -32.58 13.54
N LYS A 514 -12.28 -32.40 13.63
CA LYS A 514 -11.67 -31.31 14.39
C LYS A 514 -11.33 -30.15 13.46
N ILE A 515 -11.73 -28.94 13.86
CA ILE A 515 -11.54 -27.72 13.07
C ILE A 515 -10.97 -26.60 13.95
N PHE A 516 -10.34 -25.62 13.31
CA PHE A 516 -10.21 -24.29 13.91
C PHE A 516 -11.59 -23.65 14.03
N SER A 517 -11.82 -22.97 15.15
CA SER A 517 -13.06 -22.24 15.38
C SER A 517 -13.02 -20.87 14.72
N GLY A 518 -14.13 -20.48 14.11
CA GLY A 518 -14.39 -19.12 13.65
C GLY A 518 -14.45 -18.09 14.79
N LEU A 519 -14.30 -18.48 16.07
CA LEU A 519 -14.00 -17.56 17.18
C LEU A 519 -12.57 -17.01 17.15
N ILE A 520 -11.68 -17.50 16.28
CA ILE A 520 -10.41 -16.83 16.00
C ILE A 520 -10.68 -15.42 15.42
N GLY A 521 -9.82 -14.45 15.74
CA GLY A 521 -9.99 -13.03 15.39
C GLY A 521 -10.30 -12.16 16.61
N THR A 522 -10.65 -10.90 16.35
CA THR A 522 -10.86 -9.85 17.38
C THR A 522 -12.35 -9.52 17.54
N TYR A 523 -12.81 -9.38 18.78
CA TYR A 523 -14.22 -9.15 19.12
C TYR A 523 -14.37 -8.17 20.31
N GLU A 524 -15.44 -7.38 20.33
CA GLU A 524 -15.81 -6.59 21.52
C GLU A 524 -16.35 -7.49 22.64
N ILE A 525 -15.93 -7.23 23.88
CA ILE A 525 -16.49 -7.86 25.08
C ILE A 525 -17.85 -7.21 25.42
N MET A 526 -18.93 -7.92 25.11
CA MET A 526 -20.33 -7.50 25.34
C MET A 526 -20.74 -7.58 26.82
N SER A 527 -20.21 -8.55 27.55
CA SER A 527 -20.48 -8.78 28.98
C SER A 527 -19.29 -9.46 29.65
N ARG A 528 -19.13 -9.24 30.96
CA ARG A 528 -18.09 -9.85 31.81
C ARG A 528 -18.77 -10.51 33.03
N PRO A 529 -19.31 -11.73 32.91
CA PRO A 529 -20.15 -12.34 33.95
C PRO A 529 -19.38 -12.72 35.23
N SER A 530 -18.05 -12.91 35.13
CA SER A 530 -17.17 -13.16 36.26
C SER A 530 -15.77 -12.59 36.00
N SER A 531 -14.89 -12.62 37.01
CA SER A 531 -13.48 -12.25 36.86
C SER A 531 -12.67 -13.17 35.92
N SER A 532 -13.27 -14.25 35.39
CA SER A 532 -12.65 -15.23 34.49
C SER A 532 -13.51 -15.58 33.28
N THR A 533 -14.57 -14.81 32.97
CA THR A 533 -15.42 -15.06 31.79
C THR A 533 -15.77 -13.77 31.05
N VAL A 534 -15.87 -13.88 29.73
CA VAL A 534 -16.32 -12.81 28.82
C VAL A 534 -17.37 -13.35 27.85
N VAL A 535 -18.24 -12.49 27.37
CA VAL A 535 -19.21 -12.78 26.30
C VAL A 535 -18.84 -11.99 25.06
N VAL A 536 -18.76 -12.67 23.91
CA VAL A 536 -18.52 -12.06 22.60
C VAL A 536 -19.65 -12.41 21.64
N ARG A 537 -19.97 -11.51 20.70
CA ARG A 537 -21.04 -11.69 19.70
C ARG A 537 -20.58 -12.56 18.52
N LYS A 538 -20.30 -13.83 18.81
CA LYS A 538 -20.03 -14.89 17.83
C LYS A 538 -20.71 -16.18 18.28
N ARG A 539 -21.41 -16.86 17.37
CA ARG A 539 -22.02 -18.19 17.63
C ARG A 539 -20.91 -19.22 17.89
N ARG A 540 -21.14 -20.14 18.83
CA ARG A 540 -20.22 -21.26 19.10
C ARG A 540 -20.32 -22.27 17.96
N ASP A 541 -19.20 -22.62 17.35
CA ASP A 541 -19.11 -23.53 16.19
C ASP A 541 -18.32 -24.83 16.49
N VAL A 542 -17.67 -24.90 17.66
CA VAL A 542 -16.93 -26.09 18.11
C VAL A 542 -17.29 -26.53 19.53
N ASN A 543 -17.24 -27.84 19.75
CA ASN A 543 -17.06 -28.42 21.08
C ASN A 543 -15.58 -28.32 21.45
N PHE A 544 -15.26 -27.47 22.43
CA PHE A 544 -13.90 -27.00 22.71
C PHE A 544 -12.94 -28.11 23.15
N LEU A 545 -11.73 -28.14 22.58
CA LEU A 545 -10.67 -29.06 22.99
C LEU A 545 -9.54 -28.32 23.71
N SER A 546 -9.10 -28.85 24.85
CA SER A 546 -7.98 -28.35 25.64
C SER A 546 -6.60 -28.73 25.05
N THR A 547 -6.44 -28.57 23.73
CA THR A 547 -5.24 -28.88 22.93
C THR A 547 -4.79 -27.66 22.11
N GLY A 548 -3.53 -27.57 21.68
CA GLY A 548 -3.02 -26.42 20.91
C GLY A 548 -2.72 -25.15 21.75
N PRO A 549 -2.65 -23.95 21.14
CA PRO A 549 -2.34 -22.69 21.84
C PRO A 549 -3.51 -22.16 22.68
N ARG A 550 -4.72 -22.07 22.10
CA ARG A 550 -5.94 -21.55 22.74
C ARG A 550 -5.74 -20.18 23.40
N THR A 551 -5.02 -19.27 22.76
CA THR A 551 -4.64 -17.98 23.36
C THR A 551 -5.79 -16.98 23.35
N TRP A 552 -5.78 -16.07 24.32
CA TRP A 552 -6.52 -14.82 24.27
C TRP A 552 -5.60 -13.66 24.63
N SER A 553 -5.87 -12.48 24.08
CA SER A 553 -5.05 -11.28 24.29
C SER A 553 -5.89 -10.02 24.07
N THR A 554 -5.62 -8.98 24.85
CA THR A 554 -6.04 -7.59 24.58
C THR A 554 -4.82 -6.73 24.20
N GLY A 555 -3.66 -7.36 24.02
CA GLY A 555 -2.33 -6.75 23.96
C GLY A 555 -1.25 -7.62 24.61
N GLN A 556 -0.02 -7.11 24.64
CA GLN A 556 1.14 -7.73 25.26
C GLN A 556 2.27 -6.70 25.46
N GLY A 557 3.06 -6.85 26.52
CA GLY A 557 4.04 -5.83 26.97
C GLY A 557 5.30 -5.64 26.12
N GLY A 558 5.48 -6.41 25.04
CA GLY A 558 6.70 -6.35 24.23
C GLY A 558 7.96 -6.86 24.94
N THR A 559 9.13 -6.68 24.32
CA THR A 559 10.46 -7.04 24.85
C THR A 559 11.55 -6.09 24.36
N GLY A 560 12.53 -5.80 25.22
CA GLY A 560 13.72 -4.99 24.89
C GLY A 560 13.61 -3.51 25.27
N TYR A 561 12.58 -3.12 26.01
CA TYR A 561 12.46 -1.77 26.57
C TYR A 561 13.54 -1.52 27.62
N ASN A 562 14.27 -0.40 27.54
CA ASN A 562 15.31 -0.01 28.49
C ASN A 562 14.87 1.09 29.48
N GLY A 563 13.73 1.73 29.21
CA GLY A 563 13.08 2.71 30.10
C GLY A 563 11.58 2.80 29.82
N ASN A 564 10.87 3.66 30.59
CA ASN A 564 9.46 3.92 30.33
C ASN A 564 9.23 4.42 28.89
N ALA A 565 8.09 4.04 28.31
CA ALA A 565 7.69 4.40 26.96
C ALA A 565 6.50 5.38 27.00
N LYS A 566 6.00 5.83 25.84
CA LYS A 566 4.82 6.70 25.72
C LYS A 566 3.68 5.96 25.03
N ALA A 567 2.44 6.24 25.44
CA ALA A 567 1.23 5.71 24.82
C ALA A 567 0.29 6.84 24.43
N TYR A 568 -0.23 6.78 23.21
CA TYR A 568 -1.10 7.77 22.59
C TYR A 568 -2.44 7.12 22.21
N PHE A 569 -3.55 7.84 22.42
CA PHE A 569 -4.90 7.29 22.32
C PHE A 569 -5.68 7.98 21.20
N VAL A 570 -5.56 7.46 19.98
CA VAL A 570 -6.07 8.08 18.76
C VAL A 570 -7.52 7.66 18.48
N GLY A 571 -8.33 8.59 17.96
CA GLY A 571 -9.72 8.34 17.57
C GLY A 571 -10.68 8.28 18.76
N GLY A 572 -11.55 7.25 18.78
CA GLY A 572 -12.58 7.05 19.81
C GLY A 572 -13.65 8.15 19.92
N GLY A 573 -13.68 9.10 18.97
CA GLY A 573 -14.55 10.29 19.03
C GLY A 573 -14.05 11.39 19.98
N SER A 574 -12.78 11.35 20.41
CA SER A 574 -12.21 12.33 21.33
C SER A 574 -12.11 13.74 20.74
N THR A 575 -12.21 14.76 21.62
CA THR A 575 -11.93 16.17 21.29
C THR A 575 -10.51 16.58 21.66
N THR A 576 -9.77 15.72 22.35
CA THR A 576 -8.39 15.96 22.80
C THR A 576 -7.72 14.60 23.04
N MET A 577 -6.56 14.37 22.42
CA MET A 577 -5.81 13.10 22.53
C MET A 577 -5.21 12.94 23.93
N ALA A 578 -5.55 11.83 24.59
CA ALA A 578 -4.89 11.39 25.81
C ALA A 578 -3.46 10.89 25.52
N VAL A 579 -2.58 11.13 26.47
CA VAL A 579 -1.17 10.73 26.45
C VAL A 579 -0.83 10.13 27.81
N ALA A 580 -0.16 8.98 27.83
CA ALA A 580 0.25 8.29 29.04
C ALA A 580 1.72 7.87 29.00
N THR A 581 2.34 7.77 30.18
CA THR A 581 3.57 7.00 30.35
C THR A 581 3.19 5.52 30.35
N ALA A 582 3.70 4.75 29.38
CA ALA A 582 3.65 3.30 29.39
C ALA A 582 4.76 2.79 30.32
N THR A 583 4.39 2.29 31.49
CA THR A 583 5.33 1.94 32.56
C THR A 583 6.02 0.62 32.26
N VAL A 584 7.34 0.60 32.31
CA VAL A 584 8.17 -0.58 31.97
C VAL A 584 8.76 -1.23 33.21
N SER A 585 8.76 -2.57 33.22
CA SER A 585 9.45 -3.38 34.23
C SER A 585 10.04 -4.63 33.58
N SER A 586 11.26 -5.00 33.99
CA SER A 586 11.98 -6.18 33.46
C SER A 586 12.05 -6.29 31.92
N GLY A 587 12.06 -5.15 31.21
CA GLY A 587 12.18 -5.09 29.75
C GLY A 587 10.87 -5.11 28.95
N ALA A 588 9.72 -5.04 29.63
CA ALA A 588 8.38 -5.04 29.02
C ALA A 588 7.46 -3.97 29.65
N VAL A 589 6.49 -3.47 28.90
CA VAL A 589 5.42 -2.60 29.38
C VAL A 589 4.45 -3.40 30.26
N THR A 590 4.18 -2.90 31.47
CA THR A 590 3.33 -3.55 32.48
C THR A 590 2.06 -2.77 32.83
N GLY A 591 1.93 -1.52 32.37
CA GLY A 591 0.80 -0.64 32.69
C GLY A 591 0.92 0.74 32.07
N PHE A 592 -0.02 1.64 32.42
CA PHE A 592 -0.11 3.00 31.90
C PHE A 592 -0.43 3.99 33.03
N SER A 593 0.25 5.14 33.03
CA SER A 593 -0.06 6.28 33.90
C SER A 593 -0.44 7.50 33.07
N PHE A 594 -1.64 8.02 33.30
CA PHE A 594 -2.13 9.28 32.72
C PHE A 594 -1.93 10.48 33.64
N ASP A 595 -1.42 10.25 34.86
CA ASP A 595 -1.06 11.33 35.77
C ASP A 595 0.29 11.92 35.36
N ASN A 596 0.43 13.24 35.45
CA ASN A 596 1.67 13.95 35.19
C ASN A 596 2.74 13.57 36.22
N ASP A 597 3.97 13.40 35.74
CA ASP A 597 5.12 13.28 36.64
C ASP A 597 5.37 14.64 37.31
N ASN A 598 5.66 14.60 38.61
CA ASN A 598 5.91 15.81 39.40
C ASN A 598 7.41 16.17 39.44
N ASP A 599 8.27 15.31 38.87
CA ASP A 599 9.69 15.59 38.67
C ASP A 599 9.89 16.46 37.41
N GLU A 600 10.40 17.69 37.58
CA GLU A 600 10.66 18.57 36.44
C GLU A 600 11.80 18.08 35.52
N SER A 601 12.63 17.14 35.98
CA SER A 601 13.71 16.55 35.18
C SER A 601 13.24 15.44 34.21
N THR A 602 12.01 14.93 34.38
CA THR A 602 11.38 13.94 33.49
C THR A 602 10.27 14.54 32.62
N LYS A 603 10.05 15.86 32.67
CA LYS A 603 9.05 16.55 31.84
C LYS A 603 9.37 16.43 30.35
N PHE A 604 8.31 16.23 29.56
CA PHE A 604 8.31 16.21 28.11
C PHE A 604 7.07 16.96 27.63
N ASP A 605 7.17 17.77 26.58
CA ASP A 605 6.08 18.66 26.13
C ASP A 605 4.82 17.91 25.64
N ASN A 606 4.93 16.61 25.37
CA ASN A 606 3.80 15.68 25.40
C ASN A 606 3.52 15.24 26.86
N GLU A 607 2.98 16.15 27.66
CA GLU A 607 2.59 15.91 29.06
C GLU A 607 1.52 14.81 29.16
N ASN A 608 1.52 14.07 30.27
CA ASN A 608 0.53 13.02 30.49
C ASN A 608 -0.83 13.67 30.77
N ASN A 609 -1.81 13.32 29.96
CA ASN A 609 -3.14 13.89 30.04
C ASN A 609 -4.19 12.83 29.67
N LYS A 610 -5.39 12.97 30.24
CA LYS A 610 -6.48 12.00 30.07
C LYS A 610 -7.30 12.20 28.78
N GLY A 611 -6.97 13.21 27.98
CA GLY A 611 -7.79 13.63 26.85
C GLY A 611 -9.21 14.00 27.27
N ALA A 612 -10.13 14.04 26.31
CA ALA A 612 -11.54 14.28 26.57
C ALA A 612 -12.43 13.71 25.45
N GLY A 613 -13.67 13.36 25.80
CA GLY A 613 -14.73 13.10 24.84
C GLY A 613 -14.78 11.70 24.24
N TYR A 614 -13.99 10.74 24.68
CA TYR A 614 -13.98 9.37 24.13
C TYR A 614 -15.35 8.69 24.29
N GLN A 615 -16.12 8.60 23.20
CA GLN A 615 -17.42 7.91 23.16
C GLN A 615 -17.27 6.42 22.81
N TYR A 616 -16.20 6.07 22.12
CA TYR A 616 -15.87 4.73 21.64
C TYR A 616 -14.44 4.36 22.04
N ALA A 617 -14.06 3.09 21.86
CA ALA A 617 -12.69 2.64 22.09
C ALA A 617 -11.70 3.37 21.14
N PRO A 618 -10.65 4.03 21.65
CA PRO A 618 -9.57 4.53 20.82
C PRO A 618 -8.54 3.43 20.49
N GLN A 619 -7.76 3.68 19.45
CA GLN A 619 -6.56 2.90 19.13
C GLN A 619 -5.44 3.27 20.13
N VAL A 620 -4.55 2.34 20.48
CA VAL A 620 -3.48 2.55 21.47
C VAL A 620 -2.11 2.37 20.83
N ILE A 621 -1.45 3.48 20.50
CA ILE A 621 -0.12 3.51 19.89
C ILE A 621 0.90 3.58 21.02
N ILE A 622 1.78 2.58 21.15
CA ILE A 622 2.84 2.54 22.17
C ILE A 622 4.19 2.76 21.49
N SER A 623 4.74 3.97 21.63
CA SER A 623 6.01 4.38 21.05
C SER A 623 7.11 4.51 22.09
N GLY A 624 8.37 4.38 21.67
CA GLY A 624 9.52 4.24 22.58
C GLY A 624 9.92 5.50 23.36
N GLY A 625 9.40 6.69 23.03
CA GLY A 625 9.75 7.95 23.68
C GLY A 625 10.99 8.64 23.09
N GLY A 626 11.51 8.16 21.95
CA GLY A 626 12.81 8.56 21.42
C GLY A 626 12.81 9.65 20.35
N TRP A 627 11.68 10.05 19.74
CA TRP A 627 11.72 11.06 18.67
C TRP A 627 12.00 12.47 19.18
N ARG A 628 12.84 13.22 18.45
CA ARG A 628 13.30 14.58 18.78
C ARG A 628 13.30 15.46 17.51
N LYS A 629 12.86 16.72 17.62
CA LYS A 629 12.97 17.72 16.53
C LYS A 629 14.35 18.38 16.59
N VAL A 630 15.04 18.40 15.46
CA VAL A 630 16.36 19.04 15.30
C VAL A 630 16.22 20.55 15.30
N GLY A 631 17.12 21.24 16.00
CA GLY A 631 17.12 22.71 16.10
C GLY A 631 16.07 23.27 17.05
N ALA A 632 15.39 22.43 17.83
CA ALA A 632 14.52 22.88 18.91
C ALA A 632 15.30 23.68 19.97
N ALA A 633 14.63 24.65 20.60
CA ALA A 633 15.23 25.44 21.68
C ALA A 633 15.36 24.62 22.97
N ASN A 634 16.32 25.00 23.83
CA ASN A 634 16.69 24.23 25.01
C ASN A 634 15.56 24.26 26.08
N PRO A 635 15.14 23.14 26.69
CA PRO A 635 15.78 21.81 26.71
C PRO A 635 15.69 21.00 25.39
N ASN A 636 16.82 20.73 24.75
CA ASN A 636 16.95 19.98 23.48
C ASN A 636 16.67 18.45 23.63
N ASN A 637 15.59 18.06 24.31
CA ASN A 637 15.28 16.65 24.63
C ASN A 637 13.77 16.33 24.66
N VAL A 638 12.93 17.20 24.08
CA VAL A 638 11.47 17.06 24.04
C VAL A 638 11.04 15.88 23.15
N ILE A 639 10.18 15.00 23.68
CA ILE A 639 9.59 13.86 22.95
C ILE A 639 8.60 14.35 21.88
N GLN A 640 8.87 14.00 20.62
CA GLN A 640 8.03 14.33 19.46
C GLN A 640 7.23 13.14 18.91
N ASP A 641 7.18 11.99 19.59
CA ASP A 641 6.44 10.81 19.13
C ASP A 641 4.95 11.10 18.79
N GLY A 642 4.37 12.15 19.37
CA GLY A 642 3.00 12.61 19.11
C GLY A 642 2.86 13.76 18.09
N ASP A 643 3.93 14.17 17.39
CA ASP A 643 3.81 15.04 16.20
C ASP A 643 3.04 14.25 15.12
N ILE A 644 2.12 14.92 14.42
CA ILE A 644 1.27 14.32 13.40
C ILE A 644 1.90 14.56 12.01
N LEU A 645 1.88 13.52 11.17
CA LEU A 645 1.93 13.62 9.71
C LEU A 645 0.49 13.63 9.21
N GLU A 646 0.02 14.73 8.61
CA GLU A 646 -1.37 14.81 8.15
C GLU A 646 -1.64 13.84 6.98
N ALA A 647 -2.92 13.50 6.76
CA ALA A 647 -3.40 12.65 5.68
C ALA A 647 -2.87 13.02 4.28
N THR A 648 -2.62 14.32 4.03
CA THR A 648 -2.12 14.83 2.74
C THR A 648 -0.64 15.20 2.76
N GLU A 649 0.05 15.11 3.90
CA GLU A 649 1.48 15.38 3.98
C GLU A 649 2.31 14.19 3.48
N GLY A 650 3.62 14.40 3.39
CA GLY A 650 4.56 13.34 3.07
C GLY A 650 5.90 13.58 3.73
N LEU A 651 6.67 12.50 3.78
CA LEU A 651 7.88 12.36 4.58
C LEU A 651 9.09 12.08 3.70
N VAL A 652 10.26 12.48 4.17
CA VAL A 652 11.55 12.07 3.58
C VAL A 652 12.37 11.38 4.65
N ILE A 653 12.78 10.14 4.39
CA ILE A 653 13.79 9.42 5.17
C ILE A 653 15.14 9.64 4.48
N LEU A 654 16.17 9.97 5.26
CA LEU A 654 17.55 10.15 4.81
C LEU A 654 18.46 9.22 5.64
N ARG A 655 19.01 8.20 4.99
CA ARG A 655 19.88 7.20 5.61
C ARG A 655 21.30 7.73 5.75
N LYS A 656 21.84 7.65 6.95
CA LYS A 656 23.21 8.08 7.29
C LYS A 656 24.02 7.02 8.02
N ASN A 657 23.43 5.86 8.31
CA ASN A 657 24.04 4.78 9.08
C ASN A 657 25.30 4.13 8.43
N PRO A 658 26.51 4.30 8.98
CA PRO A 658 27.74 3.61 8.58
C PRO A 658 27.89 2.22 9.23
N GLY A 659 26.80 1.56 9.56
CA GLY A 659 26.79 0.22 10.17
C GLY A 659 27.30 0.14 11.63
N PRO A 660 27.42 -1.09 12.16
CA PRO A 660 27.87 -1.35 13.53
C PRO A 660 29.31 -0.95 13.84
N ASP A 661 30.19 -0.94 12.84
CA ASP A 661 31.63 -0.67 13.03
C ASP A 661 31.97 0.83 12.92
N GLY A 662 31.06 1.63 12.34
CA GLY A 662 31.20 3.08 12.19
C GLY A 662 31.98 3.53 10.96
N ASN A 663 32.32 2.64 10.02
CA ASN A 663 33.17 2.96 8.88
C ASN A 663 32.38 2.92 7.56
N VAL A 664 32.17 4.10 6.97
CA VAL A 664 31.58 4.26 5.62
C VAL A 664 32.43 3.55 4.56
N GLY A 665 31.78 2.82 3.66
CA GLY A 665 32.39 2.07 2.57
C GLY A 665 32.67 0.60 2.89
N THR A 666 31.93 0.02 3.85
CA THR A 666 32.07 -1.38 4.27
C THR A 666 30.91 -2.25 3.77
N SER A 667 31.00 -3.57 3.97
CA SER A 667 29.89 -4.49 3.72
C SER A 667 28.71 -4.30 4.66
N ASP A 668 28.85 -3.48 5.70
CA ASP A 668 27.97 -3.42 6.86
C ASP A 668 27.31 -2.04 7.02
N ASP A 669 27.59 -1.11 6.10
CA ASP A 669 26.86 0.15 5.86
C ASP A 669 25.33 -0.06 5.78
N GLY A 670 24.55 1.01 5.99
CA GLY A 670 23.10 0.99 5.84
C GLY A 670 22.65 0.50 4.46
N LYS A 671 21.76 -0.49 4.44
CA LYS A 671 21.24 -1.19 3.25
C LYS A 671 19.77 -0.90 3.01
N LEU A 672 19.32 -1.21 1.79
CA LEU A 672 17.91 -1.21 1.41
C LEU A 672 17.16 -2.31 2.17
N THR A 673 16.10 -1.90 2.84
CA THR A 673 15.14 -2.76 3.54
C THR A 673 13.82 -2.01 3.67
N TYR A 674 12.73 -2.74 3.91
CA TYR A 674 11.40 -2.19 4.13
C TYR A 674 10.92 -2.50 5.55
N PHE A 675 10.04 -1.64 6.06
CA PHE A 675 9.35 -1.87 7.32
C PHE A 675 7.88 -1.54 7.19
N LYS A 676 7.03 -2.36 7.82
CA LYS A 676 5.59 -2.12 7.88
C LYS A 676 5.23 -1.25 9.09
N PRO A 677 4.97 0.07 8.96
CA PRO A 677 4.13 0.77 9.92
C PRO A 677 2.81 0.00 10.10
N LYS A 678 2.26 0.00 11.31
CA LYS A 678 0.95 -0.58 11.52
C LYS A 678 -0.11 0.32 10.86
N ASN A 679 -1.14 -0.26 10.23
CA ASN A 679 -2.31 0.50 9.80
C ASN A 679 -3.07 1.06 11.04
N PRO A 680 -3.36 2.38 11.12
CA PRO A 680 -4.08 2.97 12.25
C PRO A 680 -5.50 2.41 12.43
N PHE A 681 -6.11 1.82 11.39
CA PHE A 681 -7.46 1.25 11.40
C PHE A 681 -7.56 -0.22 11.84
N ASN A 682 -6.43 -0.91 12.05
CA ASN A 682 -6.36 -2.35 12.43
C ASN A 682 -6.18 -2.58 13.95
#